data_AF-A0A8C8HU51-F1
#
_entry.id   AF-A0A8C8HU51-F1
#
_cell.length_a   1.000
_cell.length_b   1.000
_cell.length_c   1.000
_cell.angle_alpha   90.00
_cell.angle_beta   90.00
_cell.angle_gamma   90.00
#
_symmetry.space_group_name_H-M   'P 1'
#
loop_
_entity.id
_entity.type
_entity.pdbx_description
1 polymer ?
#
loop_
_entity_poly.entity_id
_entity_poly.type
_entity_poly.pdbx_seq_one_letter_code
_entity_poly.pdbx_strand_id
1 'polypeptide(L)'
;MRLSDDQLVDISARFRAGMEKGLSSESNATAAVKMLPTHVLSTPDGSEKGEFLALDLGGSKFKVLQVKVSENGKRRVEMESETYPIPEELLNGRGTEMFDHVAESLKDFLQKKHINQKRKALGFTFSFPCGQSKIDEGVLLSWSKNYKARGVLGTNVVQSLRQAIARVGGINVDVLALVNDTVGTMMTCGYDDQRCEVGVIIGTGTNACYMEELRHIDLVEGDEGRMCINTEWGAFGDDGTLDDFITHFDREIDAASTNPGKQLFEKMVSGMYMGELVRLILLKMAKKGLLFDGRVSDALRTKGKFQTKHITLIEQYKDGLKNTREILTELGLSPSADDCLAVQHVSTIVSFRSANLCAAALAAILTRIRENRKLKSLRITVGVDGTVYKTHPQYPKRLHKVVRQLVPECHVRFVLSESGSSKGAAMVTAVAQRLAAQRREINDTLALLSLSPENLQQVRDKMRVELERGLRRDSHRTASVKMLPSFVYRIPDGTERGKYLALDLGGTNFRVLVVKIRSGIRKSVRMYNKIYAIPLEIMQGTGEELFDHIVQCISDFLDYMGMKNTRLPLGFTFSFPCRQTSLDVGILVTWTKGFKATDCEGEDVVGLLREGIKRREEFDLDVVAVVNDTVGTMMTCAYEEPTCEVGLIAGTGSNACYMEEMRNIEVVEGDVGRMCVNMEWGAFGDNGCLDDIRTEYDRAVDDFSLNLGKQRYEKMCSGMYLGEIVRNILIDLTKRGFLFRGQISETLKTRGIFETKFLSQIESDRLALLQVRSILQQLGLDSTCDDSIIVKEVCGTVSRRAAQLCGAGMAAVVDKIRENRGLNQMDITVGVDGTLYKLHPHFSGIMHQTVKELAPKCNVNFLLSEDGSGKGAALITAVGCRMREQKS
;
A
#
# COMPACT_ATOMS: atom_id res chain seq x y z
N MET A 1 39.79 27.46 -18.63
CA MET A 1 40.18 26.07 -18.31
C MET A 1 40.70 25.90 -16.89
N ARG A 2 41.53 26.80 -16.35
CA ARG A 2 41.89 26.77 -14.91
C ARG A 2 40.76 27.45 -14.12
N LEU A 3 40.22 26.75 -13.14
CA LEU A 3 39.11 27.23 -12.30
C LEU A 3 39.66 27.65 -10.93
N SER A 4 39.27 28.82 -10.46
CA SER A 4 39.56 29.30 -9.10
C SER A 4 38.59 28.70 -8.08
N ASP A 5 38.94 28.76 -6.79
CA ASP A 5 38.08 28.24 -5.72
C ASP A 5 36.72 28.95 -5.71
N ASP A 6 36.67 30.27 -5.93
CA ASP A 6 35.42 31.04 -6.04
C ASP A 6 34.51 30.55 -7.18
N GLN A 7 35.10 30.23 -8.33
CA GLN A 7 34.35 29.65 -9.46
C GLN A 7 33.84 28.25 -9.13
N LEU A 8 34.60 27.45 -8.37
CA LEU A 8 34.15 26.12 -7.96
C LEU A 8 33.03 26.19 -6.92
N VAL A 9 33.05 27.17 -6.03
CA VAL A 9 31.94 27.47 -5.10
C VAL A 9 30.69 27.89 -5.89
N ASP A 10 30.82 28.76 -6.89
CA ASP A 10 29.70 29.14 -7.78
C ASP A 10 29.11 27.91 -8.51
N ILE A 11 29.96 27.11 -9.15
CA ILE A 11 29.52 25.87 -9.82
C ILE A 11 28.82 24.91 -8.85
N SER A 12 29.32 24.79 -7.62
CA SER A 12 28.70 23.97 -6.57
C SER A 12 27.30 24.50 -6.20
N ALA A 13 27.15 25.82 -6.03
CA ALA A 13 25.87 26.46 -5.75
C ALA A 13 24.87 26.27 -6.91
N ARG A 14 25.30 26.45 -8.16
CA ARG A 14 24.47 26.20 -9.36
C ARG A 14 24.03 24.74 -9.45
N PHE A 15 24.92 23.79 -9.15
CA PHE A 15 24.57 22.37 -9.14
C PHE A 15 23.52 22.05 -8.07
N ARG A 16 23.68 22.61 -6.87
CA ARG A 16 22.71 22.46 -5.78
C ARG A 16 21.32 22.99 -6.17
N ALA A 17 21.24 24.15 -6.81
CA ALA A 17 19.98 24.67 -7.34
C ALA A 17 19.37 23.72 -8.40
N GLY A 18 20.22 23.13 -9.24
CA GLY A 18 19.81 22.07 -10.18
C GLY A 18 19.25 20.83 -9.48
N MET A 19 19.82 20.41 -8.36
CA MET A 19 19.31 19.29 -7.54
C MET A 19 17.92 19.61 -6.95
N GLU A 20 17.73 20.81 -6.40
CA GLU A 20 16.45 21.24 -5.84
C GLU A 20 15.36 21.29 -6.93
N LYS A 21 15.69 21.81 -8.12
CA LYS A 21 14.80 21.79 -9.29
C LYS A 21 14.45 20.37 -9.74
N GLY A 22 15.42 19.45 -9.70
CA GLY A 22 15.22 18.06 -10.09
C GLY A 22 14.32 17.27 -9.13
N LEU A 23 14.33 17.59 -7.83
CA LEU A 23 13.51 16.89 -6.83
C LEU A 23 12.06 17.39 -6.76
N SER A 24 11.81 18.63 -7.20
CA SER A 24 10.50 19.27 -7.12
C SER A 24 9.56 18.80 -8.23
N SER A 25 8.33 18.44 -7.87
CA SER A 25 7.29 18.03 -8.81
C SER A 25 6.90 19.14 -9.80
N GLU A 26 7.02 20.40 -9.41
CA GLU A 26 6.67 21.56 -10.23
C GLU A 26 7.71 21.86 -11.33
N SER A 27 8.97 21.48 -11.11
CA SER A 27 10.09 21.92 -11.96
C SER A 27 10.93 20.80 -12.57
N ASN A 28 10.76 19.54 -12.12
CA ASN A 28 11.49 18.36 -12.60
C ASN A 28 11.45 18.21 -14.13
N ALA A 29 10.30 18.47 -14.77
CA ALA A 29 10.12 18.31 -16.22
C ALA A 29 11.14 19.12 -17.04
N THR A 30 11.56 20.28 -16.54
CA THR A 30 12.52 21.18 -17.19
C THR A 30 13.91 21.17 -16.53
N ALA A 31 14.14 20.32 -15.53
CA ALA A 31 15.42 20.21 -14.87
C ALA A 31 16.43 19.48 -15.76
N ALA A 32 17.66 20.02 -15.86
CA ALA A 32 18.76 19.34 -16.53
C ALA A 32 19.29 18.17 -15.66
N VAL A 33 19.46 18.41 -14.36
CA VAL A 33 19.79 17.38 -13.36
C VAL A 33 18.49 16.67 -12.96
N LYS A 34 18.34 15.40 -13.34
CA LYS A 34 17.03 14.71 -13.30
C LYS A 34 16.63 14.20 -11.92
N MET A 35 17.59 13.95 -11.03
CA MET A 35 17.34 13.51 -9.65
C MET A 35 16.38 12.32 -9.57
N LEU A 36 16.69 11.27 -10.31
CA LEU A 36 15.84 10.11 -10.54
C LEU A 36 15.71 9.24 -9.25
N PRO A 37 14.48 8.96 -8.79
CA PRO A 37 14.23 7.98 -7.74
C PRO A 37 14.68 6.58 -8.15
N THR A 38 15.40 5.90 -7.26
CA THR A 38 15.94 4.54 -7.54
C THR A 38 15.17 3.41 -6.86
N HIS A 39 14.25 3.74 -5.95
CA HIS A 39 13.54 2.78 -5.09
C HIS A 39 14.45 1.95 -4.18
N VAL A 40 15.69 2.40 -3.94
CA VAL A 40 16.58 1.82 -2.94
C VAL A 40 16.53 2.66 -1.65
N LEU A 41 15.90 2.12 -0.61
CA LEU A 41 15.56 2.87 0.62
C LEU A 41 16.68 2.88 1.68
N SER A 42 17.62 1.95 1.61
CA SER A 42 18.73 1.88 2.55
C SER A 42 19.97 1.25 1.93
N THR A 43 21.13 1.54 2.51
CA THR A 43 22.35 0.78 2.29
C THR A 43 22.26 -0.61 2.93
N PRO A 44 23.14 -1.56 2.57
CA PRO A 44 23.10 -2.91 3.12
C PRO A 44 23.31 -2.89 4.64
N ASP A 45 22.51 -3.65 5.38
CA ASP A 45 22.55 -3.70 6.86
C ASP A 45 23.27 -4.95 7.40
N GLY A 46 23.62 -5.89 6.52
CA GLY A 46 24.27 -7.16 6.85
C GLY A 46 23.29 -8.33 7.06
N SER A 47 21.99 -8.10 6.91
CA SER A 47 20.96 -9.16 6.89
C SER A 47 20.83 -9.84 5.52
N GLU A 48 21.50 -9.31 4.49
CA GLU A 48 21.49 -9.88 3.15
C GLU A 48 22.17 -11.24 3.14
N LYS A 49 21.52 -12.23 2.53
CA LYS A 49 22.02 -13.60 2.44
C LYS A 49 21.47 -14.31 1.23
N GLY A 50 22.24 -15.23 0.66
CA GLY A 50 21.81 -16.04 -0.48
C GLY A 50 22.79 -16.01 -1.66
N GLU A 51 22.34 -16.53 -2.80
CA GLU A 51 23.09 -16.59 -4.05
C GLU A 51 22.36 -15.84 -5.15
N PHE A 52 23.02 -14.87 -5.75
CA PHE A 52 22.45 -13.94 -6.70
C PHE A 52 23.28 -13.91 -7.98
N LEU A 53 22.61 -13.60 -9.09
CA LEU A 53 23.28 -13.21 -10.33
C LEU A 53 23.33 -11.69 -10.40
N ALA A 54 24.34 -11.15 -11.07
CA ALA A 54 24.41 -9.73 -11.41
C ALA A 54 24.87 -9.54 -12.85
N LEU A 55 24.19 -8.65 -13.58
CA LEU A 55 24.63 -8.13 -14.87
C LEU A 55 25.17 -6.72 -14.70
N ASP A 56 26.22 -6.38 -15.44
CA ASP A 56 26.81 -5.03 -15.48
C ASP A 56 26.98 -4.57 -16.92
N LEU A 57 26.06 -3.72 -17.39
CA LEU A 57 25.98 -3.22 -18.77
C LEU A 57 26.02 -1.68 -18.80
N GLY A 58 26.81 -1.13 -19.74
CA GLY A 58 26.91 0.31 -19.97
C GLY A 58 28.23 0.95 -19.49
N GLY A 59 29.11 0.16 -18.87
CA GLY A 59 30.51 0.51 -18.62
C GLY A 59 31.42 0.21 -19.83
N SER A 60 32.72 0.17 -19.58
CA SER A 60 33.74 -0.17 -20.59
C SER A 60 33.75 -1.65 -21.01
N LYS A 61 33.15 -2.52 -20.20
CA LYS A 61 33.08 -3.98 -20.38
C LYS A 61 31.73 -4.46 -19.88
N PHE A 62 31.10 -5.40 -20.58
CA PHE A 62 29.91 -6.09 -20.09
C PHE A 62 30.31 -7.30 -19.26
N LYS A 63 29.72 -7.46 -18.07
CA LYS A 63 30.06 -8.55 -17.15
C LYS A 63 28.82 -9.30 -16.68
N VAL A 64 29.01 -10.59 -16.45
CA VAL A 64 28.06 -11.47 -15.76
C VAL A 64 28.74 -12.01 -14.51
N LEU A 65 28.05 -11.96 -13.37
CA LEU A 65 28.59 -12.38 -12.09
C LEU A 65 27.64 -13.28 -11.33
N GLN A 66 28.21 -14.19 -10.55
CA GLN A 66 27.54 -14.85 -9.44
C GLN A 66 28.10 -14.27 -8.13
N VAL A 67 27.20 -13.87 -7.22
CA VAL A 67 27.53 -13.32 -5.92
C VAL A 67 26.88 -14.18 -4.84
N LYS A 68 27.69 -14.76 -3.95
CA LYS A 68 27.24 -15.54 -2.81
C LYS A 68 27.51 -14.77 -1.53
N VAL A 69 26.48 -14.57 -0.73
CA VAL A 69 26.53 -13.85 0.54
C VAL A 69 26.27 -14.83 1.67
N SER A 70 27.29 -15.06 2.51
CA SER A 70 27.26 -16.11 3.54
C SER A 70 26.28 -15.80 4.68
N GLU A 71 25.59 -16.81 5.20
CA GLU A 71 24.69 -16.67 6.37
C GLU A 71 25.42 -16.47 7.71
N ASN A 72 26.70 -16.82 7.82
CA ASN A 72 27.37 -17.09 9.10
C ASN A 72 27.92 -15.86 9.87
N GLY A 73 27.28 -14.69 9.78
CA GLY A 73 27.66 -13.49 10.56
C GLY A 73 29.04 -12.89 10.27
N LYS A 74 29.88 -13.55 9.45
CA LYS A 74 31.25 -13.12 9.09
C LYS A 74 31.33 -12.20 7.87
N ARG A 75 30.20 -11.67 7.37
CA ARG A 75 30.11 -10.76 6.20
C ARG A 75 30.95 -11.20 4.98
N ARG A 76 31.12 -12.51 4.74
CA ARG A 76 31.95 -12.99 3.63
C ARG A 76 31.12 -13.03 2.34
N VAL A 77 31.64 -12.38 1.30
CA VAL A 77 31.05 -12.38 -0.05
C VAL A 77 32.01 -13.11 -0.99
N GLU A 78 31.50 -14.11 -1.69
CA GLU A 78 32.23 -14.82 -2.74
C GLU A 78 31.68 -14.41 -4.10
N MET A 79 32.57 -14.06 -5.02
CA MET A 79 32.18 -13.54 -6.33
C MET A 79 32.93 -14.27 -7.43
N GLU A 80 32.19 -14.71 -8.44
CA GLU A 80 32.73 -15.18 -9.70
C GLU A 80 32.21 -14.29 -10.82
N SER A 81 33.09 -13.90 -11.74
CA SER A 81 32.73 -13.00 -12.83
C SER A 81 33.34 -13.42 -14.16
N GLU A 82 32.61 -13.19 -15.25
CA GLU A 82 33.12 -13.30 -16.61
C GLU A 82 32.82 -12.01 -17.38
N THR A 83 33.71 -11.65 -18.29
CA THR A 83 33.56 -10.48 -19.17
C THR A 83 33.21 -10.93 -20.57
N TYR A 84 32.16 -10.36 -21.12
CA TYR A 84 31.69 -10.64 -22.47
C TYR A 84 31.89 -9.39 -23.35
N PRO A 85 32.51 -9.52 -24.53
CA PRO A 85 32.59 -8.42 -25.48
C PRO A 85 31.19 -8.12 -26.02
N ILE A 86 30.91 -6.83 -26.26
CA ILE A 86 29.73 -6.43 -27.03
C ILE A 86 30.24 -6.00 -28.42
N PRO A 87 29.82 -6.69 -29.49
CA PRO A 87 30.16 -6.29 -30.85
C PRO A 87 29.77 -4.83 -31.12
N GLU A 88 30.64 -4.06 -31.79
CA GLU A 88 30.39 -2.64 -32.09
C GLU A 88 29.10 -2.43 -32.89
N GLU A 89 28.74 -3.41 -33.73
CA GLU A 89 27.51 -3.45 -34.52
C GLU A 89 26.26 -3.37 -33.64
N LEU A 90 26.28 -4.00 -32.46
CA LEU A 90 25.16 -4.01 -31.53
C LEU A 90 25.00 -2.69 -30.77
N LEU A 91 26.09 -1.93 -30.60
CA LEU A 91 26.04 -0.62 -29.93
C LEU A 91 25.12 0.36 -30.68
N ASN A 92 25.05 0.26 -32.01
CA ASN A 92 24.17 1.06 -32.88
C ASN A 92 23.08 0.21 -33.57
N GLY A 93 22.96 -1.06 -33.16
CA GLY A 93 22.09 -2.07 -33.78
C GLY A 93 20.63 -1.98 -33.32
N ARG A 94 19.89 -3.11 -33.39
CA ARG A 94 18.54 -3.19 -32.80
C ARG A 94 18.64 -3.55 -31.32
N GLY A 95 17.80 -2.95 -30.51
CA GLY A 95 17.70 -3.24 -29.08
C GLY A 95 17.44 -4.72 -28.80
N THR A 96 16.60 -5.37 -29.61
CA THR A 96 16.31 -6.81 -29.49
C THR A 96 17.58 -7.65 -29.61
N GLU A 97 18.41 -7.39 -30.62
CA GLU A 97 19.67 -8.10 -30.87
C GLU A 97 20.68 -7.87 -29.73
N MET A 98 20.75 -6.63 -29.21
CA MET A 98 21.59 -6.31 -28.06
C MET A 98 21.16 -7.07 -26.80
N PHE A 99 19.86 -7.12 -26.48
CA PHE A 99 19.37 -7.86 -25.31
C PHE A 99 19.43 -9.38 -25.50
N ASP A 100 19.29 -9.88 -26.73
CA ASP A 100 19.50 -11.30 -27.04
C ASP A 100 20.97 -11.69 -26.78
N HIS A 101 21.94 -10.87 -27.20
CA HIS A 101 23.37 -11.07 -26.87
C HIS A 101 23.63 -11.07 -25.35
N VAL A 102 22.97 -10.19 -24.60
CA VAL A 102 23.05 -10.16 -23.12
C VAL A 102 22.49 -11.45 -22.51
N ALA A 103 21.35 -11.92 -23.01
CA ALA A 103 20.71 -13.16 -22.53
C ALA A 103 21.52 -14.42 -22.91
N GLU A 104 22.12 -14.46 -24.10
CA GLU A 104 23.02 -15.54 -24.53
C GLU A 104 24.29 -15.58 -23.68
N SER A 105 24.89 -14.43 -23.40
CA SER A 105 26.06 -14.34 -22.51
C SER A 105 25.74 -14.81 -21.10
N LEU A 106 24.55 -14.45 -20.57
CA LEU A 106 24.07 -14.96 -19.29
C LEU A 106 23.91 -16.48 -19.31
N LYS A 107 23.37 -17.04 -20.39
CA LYS A 107 23.22 -18.50 -20.55
C LYS A 107 24.55 -19.22 -20.61
N ASP A 108 25.50 -18.72 -21.38
CA ASP A 108 26.86 -19.25 -21.46
C ASP A 108 27.54 -19.25 -20.09
N PHE A 109 27.43 -18.15 -19.33
CA PHE A 109 27.98 -18.05 -17.97
C PHE A 109 27.39 -19.13 -17.05
N LEU A 110 26.06 -19.28 -17.04
CA LEU A 110 25.38 -20.29 -16.21
C LEU A 110 25.82 -21.71 -16.55
N GLN A 111 26.04 -22.00 -17.84
CA GLN A 111 26.52 -23.31 -18.30
C GLN A 111 27.97 -23.57 -17.89
N LYS A 112 28.88 -22.62 -18.14
CA LYS A 112 30.30 -22.73 -17.76
C LYS A 112 30.52 -22.88 -16.27
N LYS A 113 29.69 -22.22 -15.46
CA LYS A 113 29.77 -22.24 -14.00
C LYS A 113 28.96 -23.37 -13.35
N HIS A 114 28.33 -24.23 -14.16
CA HIS A 114 27.48 -25.33 -13.69
C HIS A 114 26.44 -24.89 -12.65
N ILE A 115 25.89 -23.68 -12.83
CA ILE A 115 24.90 -23.12 -11.90
C ILE A 115 23.57 -23.84 -12.13
N ASN A 116 22.98 -24.37 -11.05
CA ASN A 116 21.81 -25.24 -11.09
C ASN A 116 20.57 -24.61 -11.77
N GLN A 117 19.62 -25.46 -12.18
CA GLN A 117 18.35 -25.04 -12.82
C GLN A 117 17.31 -24.42 -11.85
N LYS A 118 17.66 -24.22 -10.56
CA LYS A 118 16.76 -23.52 -9.65
C LYS A 118 16.66 -22.06 -10.08
N ARG A 119 15.45 -21.48 -9.98
CA ARG A 119 15.21 -20.07 -10.33
C ARG A 119 16.18 -19.17 -9.55
N LYS A 120 17.04 -18.44 -10.26
CA LYS A 120 18.03 -17.53 -9.66
C LYS A 120 17.55 -16.09 -9.75
N ALA A 121 17.72 -15.34 -8.67
CA ALA A 121 17.46 -13.91 -8.64
C ALA A 121 18.60 -13.14 -9.32
N LEU A 122 18.26 -12.19 -10.17
CA LEU A 122 19.18 -11.38 -10.94
C LEU A 122 19.00 -9.89 -10.65
N GLY A 123 20.11 -9.24 -10.30
CA GLY A 123 20.26 -7.79 -10.30
C GLY A 123 20.83 -7.29 -11.61
N PHE A 124 20.21 -6.28 -12.21
CA PHE A 124 20.68 -5.69 -13.45
C PHE A 124 21.26 -4.31 -13.19
N THR A 125 22.59 -4.20 -13.26
CA THR A 125 23.26 -2.89 -13.31
C THR A 125 23.21 -2.38 -14.73
N PHE A 126 22.53 -1.25 -14.92
CA PHE A 126 22.35 -0.61 -16.21
C PHE A 126 22.72 0.87 -16.10
N SER A 127 23.90 1.22 -16.61
CA SER A 127 24.54 2.53 -16.40
C SER A 127 24.00 3.65 -17.30
N PHE A 128 22.68 3.81 -17.34
CA PHE A 128 21.99 4.83 -18.14
C PHE A 128 20.82 5.46 -17.37
N PRO A 129 20.41 6.69 -17.72
CA PRO A 129 19.25 7.35 -17.13
C PRO A 129 17.97 6.53 -17.34
N CYS A 130 17.37 6.04 -16.25
CA CYS A 130 16.11 5.29 -16.28
C CYS A 130 15.09 5.91 -15.32
N GLY A 131 13.87 6.16 -15.80
CA GLY A 131 12.73 6.48 -14.94
C GLY A 131 12.19 5.20 -14.32
N GLN A 132 12.10 5.14 -12.99
CA GLN A 132 11.66 3.95 -12.25
C GLN A 132 10.48 4.30 -11.33
N SER A 133 9.40 3.53 -11.40
CA SER A 133 8.30 3.58 -10.41
C SER A 133 8.39 2.45 -9.37
N LYS A 134 9.25 1.44 -9.60
CA LYS A 134 9.58 0.31 -8.72
C LYS A 134 11.01 -0.16 -8.98
N ILE A 135 11.55 -0.99 -8.09
CA ILE A 135 12.93 -1.47 -8.19
C ILE A 135 13.17 -2.42 -9.37
N ASP A 136 12.16 -3.16 -9.83
CA ASP A 136 12.27 -4.17 -10.90
C ASP A 136 11.81 -3.65 -12.27
N GLU A 137 11.77 -2.33 -12.44
CA GLU A 137 11.44 -1.68 -13.70
C GLU A 137 12.33 -0.46 -13.96
N GLY A 138 12.49 -0.11 -15.23
CA GLY A 138 13.09 1.16 -15.60
C GLY A 138 12.94 1.48 -17.07
N VAL A 139 12.37 2.64 -17.34
CA VAL A 139 12.19 3.18 -18.69
C VAL A 139 13.43 3.98 -19.09
N LEU A 140 14.12 3.55 -20.14
CA LEU A 140 15.31 4.27 -20.62
C LEU A 140 14.90 5.68 -21.12
N LEU A 141 15.44 6.72 -20.50
CA LEU A 141 15.12 8.11 -20.83
C LEU A 141 15.99 8.67 -21.95
N SER A 142 17.27 8.29 -21.97
CA SER A 142 18.23 8.72 -22.98
C SER A 142 19.44 7.81 -23.00
N TRP A 143 19.97 7.54 -24.19
CA TRP A 143 21.28 6.93 -24.34
C TRP A 143 22.40 7.93 -24.04
N SER A 144 23.51 7.43 -23.49
CA SER A 144 24.75 8.17 -23.27
C SER A 144 25.96 7.33 -23.70
N LYS A 145 27.16 7.93 -23.63
CA LYS A 145 28.43 7.27 -24.02
C LYS A 145 28.39 6.83 -25.50
N ASN A 146 28.72 5.57 -25.78
CA ASN A 146 28.79 4.99 -27.14
C ASN A 146 27.57 4.13 -27.52
N TYR A 147 26.53 4.07 -26.69
CA TYR A 147 25.35 3.24 -26.96
C TYR A 147 24.30 4.06 -27.71
N LYS A 148 23.64 3.43 -28.69
CA LYS A 148 22.52 4.00 -29.45
C LYS A 148 21.63 2.90 -30.07
N ALA A 149 21.42 1.81 -29.35
CA ALA A 149 20.59 0.70 -29.83
C ALA A 149 19.15 1.17 -30.09
N ARG A 150 18.64 0.90 -31.29
CA ARG A 150 17.33 1.37 -31.76
C ARG A 150 16.20 0.59 -31.10
N GLY A 151 15.10 1.27 -30.77
CA GLY A 151 13.91 0.63 -30.19
C GLY A 151 13.99 0.35 -28.70
N VAL A 152 14.99 0.86 -27.98
CA VAL A 152 15.10 0.75 -26.51
C VAL A 152 14.67 2.03 -25.80
N LEU A 153 14.87 3.19 -26.41
CA LEU A 153 14.49 4.49 -25.84
C LEU A 153 12.98 4.52 -25.55
N GLY A 154 12.59 4.93 -24.33
CA GLY A 154 11.19 4.97 -23.90
C GLY A 154 10.59 3.59 -23.57
N THR A 155 11.39 2.52 -23.58
CA THR A 155 10.95 1.16 -23.22
C THR A 155 11.46 0.74 -21.84
N ASN A 156 10.72 -0.18 -21.19
CA ASN A 156 11.17 -0.80 -19.95
C ASN A 156 12.26 -1.84 -20.24
N VAL A 157 13.51 -1.53 -19.86
CA VAL A 157 14.67 -2.37 -20.16
C VAL A 157 14.68 -3.70 -19.42
N VAL A 158 14.05 -3.76 -18.25
CA VAL A 158 13.87 -5.03 -17.52
C VAL A 158 12.94 -5.94 -18.30
N GLN A 159 11.85 -5.40 -18.86
CA GLN A 159 10.95 -6.16 -19.70
C GLN A 159 11.62 -6.62 -21.00
N SER A 160 12.43 -5.76 -21.63
CA SER A 160 13.22 -6.15 -22.81
C SER A 160 14.18 -7.31 -22.52
N LEU A 161 14.86 -7.28 -21.35
CA LEU A 161 15.73 -8.36 -20.91
C LEU A 161 14.94 -9.64 -20.60
N ARG A 162 13.81 -9.56 -19.89
CA ARG A 162 12.93 -10.70 -19.60
C ARG A 162 12.46 -11.37 -20.91
N GLN A 163 12.08 -10.58 -21.91
CA GLN A 163 11.70 -11.09 -23.23
C GLN A 163 12.88 -11.76 -23.96
N ALA A 164 14.08 -11.20 -23.88
CA ALA A 164 15.28 -11.81 -24.47
C ALA A 164 15.64 -13.14 -23.79
N ILE A 165 15.59 -13.20 -22.46
CA ILE A 165 15.78 -14.44 -21.67
C ILE A 165 14.76 -15.52 -22.10
N ALA A 166 13.49 -15.13 -22.28
CA ALA A 166 12.45 -16.03 -22.74
C ALA A 166 12.68 -16.53 -24.18
N ARG A 167 13.15 -15.67 -25.11
CA ARG A 167 13.49 -16.05 -26.49
C ARG A 167 14.67 -17.01 -26.55
N VAL A 168 15.75 -16.70 -25.84
CA VAL A 168 16.97 -17.53 -25.81
C VAL A 168 16.70 -18.90 -25.18
N GLY A 169 15.83 -18.95 -24.17
CA GLY A 169 15.37 -20.17 -23.52
C GLY A 169 16.48 -20.98 -22.82
N GLY A 170 16.08 -21.99 -22.05
CA GLY A 170 17.02 -22.90 -21.38
C GLY A 170 17.72 -22.34 -20.14
N ILE A 171 17.26 -21.19 -19.61
CA ILE A 171 17.70 -20.61 -18.33
C ILE A 171 16.48 -20.15 -17.52
N ASN A 172 16.57 -20.24 -16.18
CA ASN A 172 15.49 -19.89 -15.27
C ASN A 172 15.95 -18.77 -14.32
N VAL A 173 15.73 -17.53 -14.74
CA VAL A 173 16.25 -16.34 -14.06
C VAL A 173 15.14 -15.33 -13.86
N ASP A 174 15.11 -14.72 -12.66
CA ASP A 174 14.15 -13.69 -12.29
C ASP A 174 14.85 -12.35 -12.12
N VAL A 175 14.53 -11.37 -12.95
CA VAL A 175 15.10 -10.03 -12.83
C VAL A 175 14.34 -9.29 -11.74
N LEU A 176 14.96 -9.11 -10.56
CA LEU A 176 14.30 -8.55 -9.38
C LEU A 176 14.67 -7.10 -9.09
N ALA A 177 15.76 -6.60 -9.68
CA ALA A 177 16.22 -5.25 -9.45
C ALA A 177 16.93 -4.68 -10.67
N LEU A 178 16.67 -3.42 -10.97
CA LEU A 178 17.41 -2.58 -11.88
C LEU A 178 18.08 -1.46 -11.07
N VAL A 179 19.39 -1.31 -11.22
CA VAL A 179 20.16 -0.28 -10.52
C VAL A 179 21.13 0.43 -11.47
N ASN A 180 21.40 1.71 -11.20
CA ASN A 180 22.50 2.41 -11.84
C ASN A 180 23.85 1.96 -11.25
N ASP A 181 24.95 2.13 -11.99
CA ASP A 181 26.28 1.78 -11.50
C ASP A 181 26.73 2.61 -10.30
N THR A 182 26.30 3.87 -10.21
CA THR A 182 26.49 4.71 -9.01
C THR A 182 25.86 4.06 -7.77
N VAL A 183 24.61 3.60 -7.89
CA VAL A 183 23.85 2.92 -6.82
C VAL A 183 24.55 1.62 -6.44
N GLY A 184 24.93 0.81 -7.44
CA GLY A 184 25.72 -0.41 -7.21
C GLY A 184 27.02 -0.13 -6.47
N THR A 185 27.77 0.91 -6.84
CA THR A 185 29.00 1.32 -6.14
C THR A 185 28.72 1.76 -4.71
N MET A 186 27.69 2.57 -4.47
CA MET A 186 27.30 3.01 -3.13
C MET A 186 26.97 1.81 -2.24
N MET A 187 26.22 0.84 -2.76
CA MET A 187 25.80 -0.38 -2.06
C MET A 187 26.99 -1.31 -1.79
N THR A 188 27.88 -1.50 -2.77
CA THR A 188 29.13 -2.27 -2.59
C THR A 188 29.95 -1.72 -1.44
N CYS A 189 30.19 -0.41 -1.43
CA CYS A 189 30.96 0.26 -0.38
C CYS A 189 30.19 0.33 0.94
N GLY A 190 28.85 0.48 0.92
CA GLY A 190 27.99 0.53 2.10
C GLY A 190 27.96 -0.78 2.90
N TYR A 191 28.09 -1.91 2.20
CA TYR A 191 28.25 -3.20 2.85
C TYR A 191 29.51 -3.26 3.72
N ASP A 192 30.61 -2.66 3.25
CA ASP A 192 31.90 -2.65 3.96
C ASP A 192 32.02 -1.48 4.97
N ASP A 193 31.36 -0.34 4.70
CA ASP A 193 31.32 0.85 5.54
C ASP A 193 29.90 1.44 5.61
N GLN A 194 29.24 1.27 6.74
CA GLN A 194 27.87 1.72 7.00
C GLN A 194 27.66 3.25 6.92
N ARG A 195 28.74 4.03 6.80
CA ARG A 195 28.68 5.48 6.56
C ARG A 195 28.65 5.85 5.07
N CYS A 196 28.64 4.86 4.17
CA CYS A 196 28.61 5.12 2.74
C CYS A 196 27.22 5.57 2.30
N GLU A 197 27.09 6.83 1.89
CA GLU A 197 25.80 7.41 1.50
C GLU A 197 25.87 8.15 0.16
N VAL A 198 27.01 8.03 -0.54
CA VAL A 198 27.24 8.58 -1.87
C VAL A 198 27.98 7.55 -2.71
N GLY A 199 27.50 7.31 -3.93
CA GLY A 199 28.21 6.53 -4.95
C GLY A 199 28.61 7.43 -6.11
N VAL A 200 29.89 7.39 -6.51
CA VAL A 200 30.42 8.23 -7.59
C VAL A 200 31.09 7.36 -8.64
N ILE A 201 30.78 7.63 -9.91
CA ILE A 201 31.43 7.02 -11.06
C ILE A 201 32.25 8.07 -11.80
N ILE A 202 33.55 7.78 -12.01
CA ILE A 202 34.47 8.59 -12.80
C ILE A 202 35.25 7.66 -13.75
N GLY A 203 34.60 7.30 -14.86
CA GLY A 203 35.08 6.32 -15.83
C GLY A 203 34.86 6.78 -17.25
N THR A 204 34.25 5.92 -18.08
CA THR A 204 33.83 6.30 -19.45
C THR A 204 32.83 7.46 -19.41
N GLY A 205 31.85 7.37 -18.52
CA GLY A 205 30.99 8.49 -18.13
C GLY A 205 31.33 9.01 -16.74
N THR A 206 30.54 9.96 -16.26
CA THR A 206 30.55 10.36 -14.86
C THR A 206 29.15 10.60 -14.33
N ASN A 207 28.88 10.08 -13.14
CA ASN A 207 27.61 10.23 -12.45
C ASN A 207 27.79 10.13 -10.93
N ALA A 208 26.79 10.57 -10.17
CA ALA A 208 26.70 10.32 -8.74
C ALA A 208 25.28 9.99 -8.29
N CYS A 209 25.18 9.20 -7.22
CA CYS A 209 23.97 8.98 -6.45
C CYS A 209 24.22 9.27 -4.98
N TYR A 210 23.17 9.56 -4.22
CA TYR A 210 23.26 9.74 -2.77
C TYR A 210 21.94 9.41 -2.07
N MET A 211 21.98 9.22 -0.75
CA MET A 211 20.76 9.05 0.08
C MET A 211 20.12 10.40 0.40
N GLU A 212 18.92 10.65 -0.13
CA GLU A 212 18.09 11.83 0.14
C GLU A 212 16.96 11.47 1.12
N GLU A 213 16.51 12.43 1.92
CA GLU A 213 15.36 12.28 2.82
C GLU A 213 14.07 12.24 2.00
N LEU A 214 13.18 11.26 2.26
CA LEU A 214 11.99 11.01 1.42
C LEU A 214 11.08 12.24 1.34
N ARG A 215 10.97 13.01 2.43
CA ARG A 215 10.23 14.29 2.49
C ARG A 215 10.70 15.40 1.53
N HIS A 216 11.85 15.23 0.87
CA HIS A 216 12.37 16.17 -0.12
C HIS A 216 12.23 15.64 -1.55
N ILE A 217 11.51 14.53 -1.76
CA ILE A 217 11.35 13.86 -3.05
C ILE A 217 9.88 13.92 -3.44
N ASP A 218 9.43 15.04 -4.00
CA ASP A 218 8.01 15.25 -4.35
C ASP A 218 7.47 14.24 -5.38
N LEU A 219 8.38 13.59 -6.11
CA LEU A 219 8.08 12.60 -7.16
C LEU A 219 7.69 11.22 -6.61
N VAL A 220 7.81 11.00 -5.30
CA VAL A 220 7.49 9.74 -4.63
C VAL A 220 6.58 10.03 -3.44
N GLU A 221 5.48 9.29 -3.31
CA GLU A 221 4.60 9.43 -2.15
C GLU A 221 5.27 8.86 -0.89
N GLY A 222 5.34 9.67 0.17
CA GLY A 222 5.93 9.31 1.46
C GLY A 222 6.84 10.41 2.01
N ASP A 223 7.03 10.46 3.33
CA ASP A 223 7.80 11.51 4.01
C ASP A 223 8.83 10.97 5.03
N GLU A 224 8.92 9.65 5.15
CA GLU A 224 9.71 8.97 6.17
C GLU A 224 10.86 8.15 5.58
N GLY A 225 11.96 8.09 6.32
CA GLY A 225 13.16 7.41 5.85
C GLY A 225 13.83 8.16 4.68
N ARG A 226 14.55 7.40 3.88
CA ARG A 226 15.43 7.93 2.84
C ARG A 226 15.29 7.09 1.57
N MET A 227 15.64 7.67 0.44
CA MET A 227 15.77 6.96 -0.82
C MET A 227 17.04 7.39 -1.53
N CYS A 228 17.73 6.45 -2.17
CA CYS A 228 18.82 6.79 -3.04
C CYS A 228 18.30 7.52 -4.28
N ILE A 229 18.87 8.69 -4.55
CA ILE A 229 18.62 9.47 -5.76
C ILE A 229 19.81 9.33 -6.68
N ASN A 230 19.54 8.98 -7.93
CA ASN A 230 20.50 9.07 -9.03
C ASN A 230 20.43 10.48 -9.64
N THR A 231 21.50 11.27 -9.46
CA THR A 231 21.49 12.68 -9.88
C THR A 231 21.42 12.85 -11.40
N GLU A 232 22.01 11.91 -12.15
CA GLU A 232 22.32 12.09 -13.58
C GLU A 232 23.06 13.42 -13.84
N TRP A 233 24.07 13.71 -13.00
CA TRP A 233 24.79 14.99 -13.04
C TRP A 233 25.52 15.27 -14.36
N GLY A 234 25.61 14.29 -15.24
CA GLY A 234 26.31 14.42 -16.52
C GLY A 234 25.65 15.46 -17.42
N ALA A 235 24.32 15.61 -17.30
CA ALA A 235 23.50 16.59 -18.00
C ALA A 235 23.54 18.00 -17.38
N PHE A 236 24.30 18.22 -16.30
CA PHE A 236 24.41 19.54 -15.70
C PHE A 236 24.94 20.56 -16.72
N GLY A 237 24.25 21.69 -16.87
CA GLY A 237 24.58 22.73 -17.86
C GLY A 237 23.98 22.53 -19.25
N ASP A 238 23.26 21.43 -19.52
CA ASP A 238 22.53 21.22 -20.78
C ASP A 238 21.46 22.30 -21.06
N ASP A 239 21.07 23.06 -20.04
CA ASP A 239 20.14 24.19 -20.09
C ASP A 239 20.85 25.56 -20.19
N GLY A 240 22.17 25.57 -20.41
CA GLY A 240 22.99 26.79 -20.51
C GLY A 240 23.57 27.28 -19.18
N THR A 241 23.24 26.64 -18.04
CA THR A 241 23.70 27.06 -16.71
C THR A 241 25.23 27.13 -16.56
N LEU A 242 25.98 26.39 -17.40
CA LEU A 242 27.45 26.32 -17.38
C LEU A 242 28.13 27.04 -18.56
N ASP A 243 27.41 27.81 -19.37
CA ASP A 243 27.95 28.41 -20.60
C ASP A 243 29.21 29.26 -20.39
N ASP A 244 29.31 29.93 -19.23
CA ASP A 244 30.47 30.75 -18.81
C ASP A 244 31.75 29.91 -18.60
N PHE A 245 31.59 28.62 -18.29
CA PHE A 245 32.69 27.69 -17.98
C PHE A 245 33.03 26.78 -19.17
N ILE A 246 32.14 26.70 -20.17
CA ILE A 246 32.31 25.93 -21.40
C ILE A 246 33.21 26.69 -22.37
N THR A 247 34.36 26.09 -22.72
CA THR A 247 35.29 26.67 -23.67
C THR A 247 34.93 26.32 -25.12
N HIS A 248 35.59 26.96 -26.09
CA HIS A 248 35.40 26.61 -27.50
C HIS A 248 35.84 25.16 -27.82
N PHE A 249 36.80 24.59 -27.07
CA PHE A 249 37.20 23.20 -27.23
C PHE A 249 36.10 22.23 -26.78
N ASP A 250 35.41 22.58 -25.69
CA ASP A 250 34.27 21.80 -25.18
C ASP A 250 33.12 21.80 -26.20
N ARG A 251 32.82 22.97 -26.80
CA ARG A 251 31.83 23.11 -27.88
C ARG A 251 32.19 22.30 -29.13
N GLU A 252 33.46 22.23 -29.50
CA GLU A 252 33.92 21.43 -30.65
C GLU A 252 33.76 19.92 -30.40
N ILE A 253 34.05 19.45 -29.18
CA ILE A 253 33.77 18.05 -28.80
C ILE A 253 32.28 17.77 -28.80
N ASP A 254 31.48 18.66 -28.22
CA ASP A 254 30.04 18.49 -28.15
C ASP A 254 29.41 18.38 -29.54
N ALA A 255 29.75 19.30 -30.44
CA ALA A 255 29.26 19.30 -31.82
C ALA A 255 29.64 18.03 -32.59
N ALA A 256 30.82 17.46 -32.31
CA ALA A 256 31.30 16.23 -32.93
C ALA A 256 30.90 14.93 -32.19
N SER A 257 30.13 15.03 -31.10
CA SER A 257 29.75 13.88 -30.27
C SER A 257 28.54 13.12 -30.82
N THR A 258 28.23 11.96 -30.23
CA THR A 258 27.05 11.15 -30.57
C THR A 258 25.73 11.77 -30.09
N ASN A 259 25.81 12.74 -29.18
CA ASN A 259 24.70 13.41 -28.52
C ASN A 259 24.97 14.93 -28.34
N PRO A 260 25.06 15.73 -29.42
CA PRO A 260 25.29 17.18 -29.32
C PRO A 260 24.25 17.89 -28.45
N GLY A 261 24.69 18.89 -27.68
CA GLY A 261 23.85 19.65 -26.74
C GLY A 261 23.38 18.86 -25.53
N LYS A 262 23.95 17.68 -25.27
CA LYS A 262 23.61 16.82 -24.13
C LYS A 262 24.84 16.39 -23.36
N GLN A 263 24.69 16.08 -22.08
CA GLN A 263 25.77 15.58 -21.23
C GLN A 263 26.98 16.53 -21.18
N LEU A 264 26.74 17.85 -21.17
CA LEU A 264 27.80 18.85 -21.29
C LEU A 264 28.79 18.80 -20.12
N PHE A 265 28.32 18.62 -18.89
CA PHE A 265 29.19 18.45 -17.73
C PHE A 265 30.02 17.17 -17.82
N GLU A 266 29.41 16.05 -18.23
CA GLU A 266 30.12 14.79 -18.44
C GLU A 266 31.24 14.95 -19.49
N LYS A 267 30.99 15.68 -20.58
CA LYS A 267 31.97 15.96 -21.65
C LYS A 267 33.19 16.75 -21.17
N MET A 268 33.04 17.55 -20.12
CA MET A 268 34.17 18.27 -19.50
C MET A 268 34.97 17.43 -18.49
N VAL A 269 34.42 16.29 -18.05
CA VAL A 269 34.93 15.54 -16.90
C VAL A 269 35.39 14.13 -17.26
N SER A 270 34.61 13.35 -18.02
CA SER A 270 34.79 11.90 -18.08
C SER A 270 35.95 11.44 -18.96
N GLY A 271 36.37 10.19 -18.76
CA GLY A 271 37.47 9.57 -19.47
C GLY A 271 37.23 9.33 -20.96
N MET A 272 35.98 9.38 -21.43
CA MET A 272 35.68 9.30 -22.86
C MET A 272 36.14 10.56 -23.61
N TYR A 273 36.15 11.73 -22.97
CA TYR A 273 36.32 13.02 -23.63
C TYR A 273 37.65 13.71 -23.31
N MET A 274 38.26 13.45 -22.15
CA MET A 274 39.51 14.12 -21.74
C MET A 274 40.66 13.98 -22.76
N GLY A 275 40.88 12.78 -23.30
CA GLY A 275 41.90 12.57 -24.33
C GLY A 275 41.65 13.42 -25.59
N GLU A 276 40.40 13.49 -26.03
CA GLU A 276 40.01 14.27 -27.20
C GLU A 276 40.12 15.79 -26.95
N LEU A 277 39.82 16.25 -25.72
CA LEU A 277 40.06 17.64 -25.30
C LEU A 277 41.54 18.00 -25.45
N VAL A 278 42.44 17.16 -24.94
CA VAL A 278 43.88 17.36 -25.10
C VAL A 278 44.24 17.39 -26.58
N ARG A 279 43.78 16.42 -27.39
CA ARG A 279 44.05 16.38 -28.83
C ARG A 279 43.71 17.69 -29.52
N LEU A 280 42.52 18.25 -29.28
CA LEU A 280 42.05 19.49 -29.90
C LEU A 280 42.88 20.70 -29.49
N ILE A 281 43.28 20.77 -28.23
CA ILE A 281 44.18 21.81 -27.73
C ILE A 281 45.53 21.71 -28.43
N LEU A 282 46.11 20.51 -28.49
CA LEU A 282 47.39 20.26 -29.17
C LEU A 282 47.32 20.58 -30.67
N LEU A 283 46.24 20.18 -31.35
CA LEU A 283 46.01 20.48 -32.76
C LEU A 283 45.94 21.99 -33.01
N LYS A 284 45.24 22.75 -32.14
CA LYS A 284 45.15 24.20 -32.25
C LYS A 284 46.48 24.89 -31.96
N MET A 285 47.23 24.42 -30.97
CA MET A 285 48.56 24.94 -30.65
C MET A 285 49.55 24.69 -31.79
N ALA A 286 49.57 23.47 -32.34
CA ALA A 286 50.38 23.11 -33.50
C ALA A 286 50.02 23.96 -34.72
N LYS A 287 48.73 24.12 -35.05
CA LYS A 287 48.28 25.01 -36.16
C LYS A 287 48.70 26.47 -35.98
N LYS A 288 48.94 26.92 -34.75
CA LYS A 288 49.44 28.27 -34.43
C LYS A 288 50.96 28.37 -34.36
N GLY A 289 51.69 27.29 -34.64
CA GLY A 289 53.16 27.25 -34.53
C GLY A 289 53.68 27.23 -33.09
N LEU A 290 52.82 26.98 -32.09
CA LEU A 290 53.19 26.96 -30.67
C LEU A 290 53.74 25.62 -30.19
N LEU A 291 53.54 24.56 -30.98
CA LEU A 291 54.06 23.22 -30.75
C LEU A 291 54.57 22.63 -32.06
N PHE A 292 55.54 21.73 -31.96
CA PHE A 292 56.03 20.88 -33.04
C PHE A 292 56.49 21.67 -34.28
N ASP A 293 57.00 22.89 -34.11
CA ASP A 293 57.37 23.81 -35.20
C ASP A 293 56.25 24.02 -36.24
N GLY A 294 54.99 23.98 -35.81
CA GLY A 294 53.84 24.12 -36.70
C GLY A 294 53.42 22.84 -37.42
N ARG A 295 54.11 21.72 -37.21
CA ARG A 295 53.80 20.44 -37.86
C ARG A 295 52.56 19.80 -37.24
N VAL A 296 51.70 19.26 -38.10
CA VAL A 296 50.46 18.58 -37.71
C VAL A 296 50.43 17.21 -38.39
N SER A 297 50.57 16.14 -37.61
CA SER A 297 50.49 14.76 -38.11
C SER A 297 49.06 14.33 -38.40
N ASP A 298 48.89 13.27 -39.21
CA ASP A 298 47.58 12.68 -39.50
C ASP A 298 46.89 12.15 -38.24
N ALA A 299 47.66 11.58 -37.32
CA ALA A 299 47.14 11.13 -36.04
C ALA A 299 46.58 12.31 -35.22
N LEU A 300 47.25 13.47 -35.23
CA LEU A 300 46.77 14.66 -34.53
C LEU A 300 45.52 15.27 -35.18
N ARG A 301 45.29 15.07 -36.49
CA ARG A 301 44.05 15.47 -37.19
C ARG A 301 42.88 14.52 -36.93
N THR A 302 43.17 13.28 -36.58
CA THR A 302 42.16 12.22 -36.49
C THR A 302 41.58 12.13 -35.08
N LYS A 303 40.25 12.26 -34.97
CA LYS A 303 39.49 12.11 -33.72
C LYS A 303 39.84 10.79 -33.02
N GLY A 304 40.02 10.84 -31.70
CA GLY A 304 40.20 9.64 -30.86
C GLY A 304 41.59 8.99 -30.91
N LYS A 305 42.56 9.54 -31.66
CA LYS A 305 43.95 9.04 -31.66
C LYS A 305 44.74 9.42 -30.41
N PHE A 306 44.36 10.50 -29.71
CA PHE A 306 44.89 10.81 -28.38
C PHE A 306 43.85 10.44 -27.33
N GLN A 307 44.13 9.44 -26.51
CA GLN A 307 43.18 8.84 -25.57
C GLN A 307 43.52 9.22 -24.13
N THR A 308 42.55 9.12 -23.22
CA THR A 308 42.76 9.39 -21.79
C THR A 308 43.83 8.49 -21.17
N LYS A 309 44.05 7.27 -21.69
CA LYS A 309 45.17 6.42 -21.26
C LYS A 309 46.54 7.09 -21.50
N HIS A 310 46.67 7.93 -22.53
CA HIS A 310 47.90 8.68 -22.80
C HIS A 310 48.12 9.74 -21.73
N ILE A 311 47.07 10.47 -21.31
CA ILE A 311 47.12 11.42 -20.19
C ILE A 311 47.63 10.72 -18.91
N THR A 312 47.08 9.54 -18.61
CA THR A 312 47.51 8.73 -17.46
C THR A 312 49.00 8.39 -17.49
N LEU A 313 49.56 8.05 -18.66
CA LEU A 313 50.99 7.77 -18.84
C LEU A 313 51.85 9.04 -18.76
N ILE A 314 51.39 10.13 -19.38
CA ILE A 314 52.05 11.45 -19.40
C ILE A 314 52.18 12.04 -18.00
N GLU A 315 51.19 11.82 -17.13
CA GLU A 315 51.18 12.33 -15.75
C GLU A 315 51.80 11.38 -14.71
N GLN A 316 52.49 10.32 -15.15
CA GLN A 316 53.28 9.48 -14.25
C GLN A 316 54.44 10.27 -13.63
N TYR A 317 54.70 10.03 -12.34
CA TYR A 317 55.65 10.83 -11.56
C TYR A 317 57.11 10.69 -12.03
N LYS A 318 57.52 9.48 -12.41
CA LYS A 318 58.92 9.19 -12.82
C LYS A 318 59.12 9.29 -14.33
N ASP A 319 58.23 8.63 -15.07
CA ASP A 319 58.42 8.43 -16.52
C ASP A 319 57.57 9.36 -17.39
N GLY A 320 56.86 10.33 -16.80
CA GLY A 320 55.87 11.16 -17.51
C GLY A 320 56.41 11.84 -18.77
N LEU A 321 57.57 12.49 -18.71
CA LEU A 321 58.18 13.16 -19.89
C LEU A 321 58.72 12.17 -20.93
N LYS A 322 59.23 11.02 -20.48
CA LYS A 322 59.66 9.93 -21.37
C LYS A 322 58.45 9.36 -22.13
N ASN A 323 57.40 9.00 -21.41
CA ASN A 323 56.13 8.53 -21.97
C ASN A 323 55.54 9.57 -22.93
N THR A 324 55.63 10.87 -22.59
CA THR A 324 55.17 11.95 -23.47
C THR A 324 55.92 11.94 -24.80
N ARG A 325 57.25 11.81 -24.77
CA ARG A 325 58.08 11.72 -25.99
C ARG A 325 57.70 10.51 -26.84
N GLU A 326 57.55 9.34 -26.21
CA GLU A 326 57.18 8.09 -26.89
C GLU A 326 55.81 8.22 -27.56
N ILE A 327 54.78 8.65 -26.83
CA ILE A 327 53.42 8.82 -27.34
C ILE A 327 53.38 9.83 -28.50
N LEU A 328 54.05 10.97 -28.38
CA LEU A 328 54.08 11.97 -29.45
C LEU A 328 54.81 11.43 -30.69
N THR A 329 55.85 10.62 -30.51
CA THR A 329 56.56 9.96 -31.61
C THR A 329 55.68 8.93 -32.30
N GLU A 330 54.93 8.11 -31.54
CA GLU A 330 53.94 7.17 -32.07
C GLU A 330 52.82 7.86 -32.85
N LEU A 331 52.49 9.11 -32.49
CA LEU A 331 51.55 9.95 -33.22
C LEU A 331 52.16 10.59 -34.48
N GLY A 332 53.38 10.20 -34.88
CA GLY A 332 54.05 10.68 -36.10
C GLY A 332 54.60 12.10 -35.98
N LEU A 333 54.93 12.54 -34.76
CA LEU A 333 55.58 13.84 -34.50
C LEU A 333 57.04 13.62 -34.12
N SER A 334 57.85 14.68 -34.20
CA SER A 334 59.25 14.68 -33.73
C SER A 334 59.39 15.70 -32.59
N PRO A 335 58.96 15.37 -31.36
CA PRO A 335 58.83 16.35 -30.28
C PRO A 335 60.18 16.81 -29.71
N SER A 336 60.30 18.12 -29.50
CA SER A 336 61.36 18.71 -28.68
C SER A 336 61.15 18.41 -27.19
N ALA A 337 62.13 18.76 -26.34
CA ALA A 337 61.95 18.66 -24.89
C ALA A 337 60.85 19.62 -24.39
N ASP A 338 60.77 20.81 -24.97
CA ASP A 338 59.77 21.83 -24.63
C ASP A 338 58.36 21.41 -25.07
N ASP A 339 58.23 20.74 -26.22
CA ASP A 339 56.96 20.14 -26.65
C ASP A 339 56.45 19.12 -25.63
N CYS A 340 57.33 18.26 -25.11
CA CYS A 340 56.95 17.28 -24.10
C CYS A 340 56.49 17.94 -22.80
N LEU A 341 57.19 18.99 -22.34
CA LEU A 341 56.80 19.77 -21.17
C LEU A 341 55.43 20.44 -21.36
N ALA A 342 55.22 21.06 -22.52
CA ALA A 342 53.97 21.73 -22.85
C ALA A 342 52.79 20.75 -22.94
N VAL A 343 52.97 19.60 -23.61
CA VAL A 343 51.94 18.55 -23.73
C VAL A 343 51.60 17.96 -22.35
N GLN A 344 52.61 17.72 -21.51
CA GLN A 344 52.37 17.29 -20.13
C GLN A 344 51.58 18.35 -19.34
N HIS A 345 51.93 19.62 -19.49
CA HIS A 345 51.22 20.71 -18.81
C HIS A 345 49.77 20.85 -19.26
N VAL A 346 49.50 20.76 -20.57
CA VAL A 346 48.12 20.74 -21.11
C VAL A 346 47.33 19.57 -20.56
N SER A 347 47.93 18.37 -20.52
CA SER A 347 47.32 17.16 -19.98
C SER A 347 46.94 17.34 -18.51
N THR A 348 47.85 17.91 -17.70
CA THR A 348 47.59 18.26 -16.30
C THR A 348 46.47 19.28 -16.14
N ILE A 349 46.40 20.32 -16.97
CA ILE A 349 45.32 21.32 -16.89
C ILE A 349 43.96 20.66 -17.14
N VAL A 350 43.85 19.82 -18.17
CA VAL A 350 42.60 19.16 -18.55
C VAL A 350 42.15 18.18 -17.46
N SER A 351 43.04 17.30 -16.99
CA SER A 351 42.70 16.32 -15.96
C SER A 351 42.41 16.98 -14.60
N PHE A 352 43.10 18.07 -14.27
CA PHE A 352 42.84 18.82 -13.03
C PHE A 352 41.52 19.59 -13.10
N ARG A 353 41.18 20.18 -14.25
CA ARG A 353 39.84 20.78 -14.45
C ARG A 353 38.74 19.76 -14.23
N SER A 354 38.89 18.55 -14.78
CA SER A 354 37.94 17.45 -14.58
C SER A 354 37.78 17.12 -13.08
N ALA A 355 38.88 16.94 -12.35
CA ALA A 355 38.85 16.67 -10.91
C ALA A 355 38.17 17.81 -10.11
N ASN A 356 38.43 19.07 -10.49
CA ASN A 356 37.83 20.23 -9.82
C ASN A 356 36.32 20.34 -10.06
N LEU A 357 35.86 20.12 -11.28
CA LEU A 357 34.42 20.12 -11.61
C LEU A 357 33.68 19.01 -10.86
N CYS A 358 34.24 17.79 -10.85
CA CYS A 358 33.68 16.69 -10.07
C CYS A 358 33.68 17.00 -8.56
N ALA A 359 34.73 17.65 -8.04
CA ALA A 359 34.79 18.10 -6.65
C ALA A 359 33.67 19.09 -6.31
N ALA A 360 33.40 20.07 -7.18
CA ALA A 360 32.35 21.08 -6.97
C ALA A 360 30.95 20.45 -6.92
N ALA A 361 30.63 19.53 -7.83
CA ALA A 361 29.35 18.82 -7.84
C ALA A 361 29.22 17.90 -6.61
N LEU A 362 30.29 17.19 -6.22
CA LEU A 362 30.28 16.37 -4.99
C LEU A 362 30.15 17.22 -3.72
N ALA A 363 30.79 18.39 -3.67
CA ALA A 363 30.67 19.33 -2.54
C ALA A 363 29.21 19.78 -2.33
N ALA A 364 28.46 19.99 -3.41
CA ALA A 364 27.04 20.33 -3.34
C ALA A 364 26.20 19.18 -2.75
N ILE A 365 26.44 17.93 -3.16
CA ILE A 365 25.79 16.75 -2.57
C ILE A 365 26.08 16.64 -1.06
N LEU A 366 27.36 16.80 -0.67
CA LEU A 366 27.77 16.71 0.73
C LEU A 366 27.15 17.83 1.58
N THR A 367 27.09 19.04 1.03
CA THR A 367 26.43 20.20 1.66
C THR A 367 24.94 19.93 1.84
N ARG A 368 24.27 19.42 0.81
CA ARG A 368 22.85 19.04 0.85
C ARG A 368 22.57 18.02 1.96
N ILE A 369 23.34 16.93 2.03
CA ILE A 369 23.18 15.90 3.07
C ILE A 369 23.35 16.51 4.48
N ARG A 370 24.38 17.32 4.68
CA ARG A 370 24.65 17.97 5.98
C ARG A 370 23.48 18.86 6.40
N GLU A 371 22.99 19.70 5.48
CA GLU A 371 21.93 20.66 5.76
C GLU A 371 20.57 20.00 5.98
N ASN A 372 20.23 18.97 5.20
CA ASN A 372 19.00 18.20 5.36
C ASN A 372 18.90 17.56 6.75
N ARG A 373 20.05 17.18 7.31
CA ARG A 373 20.18 16.62 8.66
C ARG A 373 20.44 17.67 9.73
N LYS A 374 20.50 18.95 9.36
CA LYS A 374 20.76 20.09 10.25
C LYS A 374 22.03 19.89 11.09
N LEU A 375 23.07 19.31 10.50
CA LEU A 375 24.32 18.99 11.18
C LEU A 375 25.33 20.14 11.07
N LYS A 376 26.08 20.39 12.15
CA LYS A 376 27.22 21.33 12.12
C LYS A 376 28.39 20.78 11.32
N SER A 377 28.68 19.49 11.46
CA SER A 377 29.71 18.75 10.71
C SER A 377 29.15 17.40 10.26
N LEU A 378 29.65 16.90 9.12
CA LEU A 378 29.19 15.64 8.52
C LEU A 378 30.35 14.66 8.44
N ARG A 379 30.17 13.43 8.93
CA ARG A 379 31.11 12.33 8.69
C ARG A 379 30.46 11.31 7.77
N ILE A 380 31.08 11.09 6.62
CA ILE A 380 30.45 10.35 5.52
C ILE A 380 31.49 9.63 4.69
N THR A 381 31.10 8.50 4.11
CA THR A 381 31.89 7.74 3.16
C THR A 381 31.32 7.93 1.75
N VAL A 382 32.20 8.14 0.78
CA VAL A 382 31.90 8.21 -0.65
C VAL A 382 32.51 6.98 -1.31
N GLY A 383 31.65 6.09 -1.80
CA GLY A 383 32.05 4.97 -2.64
C GLY A 383 32.39 5.47 -4.03
N VAL A 384 33.56 5.11 -4.56
CA VAL A 384 34.02 5.56 -5.88
C VAL A 384 34.38 4.37 -6.74
N ASP A 385 33.98 4.42 -8.01
CA ASP A 385 34.46 3.53 -9.07
C ASP A 385 34.70 4.32 -10.37
N GLY A 386 35.29 3.67 -11.36
CA GLY A 386 35.55 4.21 -12.69
C GLY A 386 37.02 4.17 -13.07
N THR A 387 37.27 3.96 -14.35
CA THR A 387 38.61 3.74 -14.90
C THR A 387 39.53 4.94 -14.73
N VAL A 388 39.03 6.18 -14.82
CA VAL A 388 39.84 7.39 -14.63
C VAL A 388 40.34 7.47 -13.19
N TYR A 389 39.42 7.33 -12.23
CA TYR A 389 39.79 7.39 -10.82
C TYR A 389 40.75 6.27 -10.42
N LYS A 390 40.55 5.05 -10.95
CA LYS A 390 41.40 3.88 -10.67
C LYS A 390 42.81 3.98 -11.27
N THR A 391 42.95 4.51 -12.49
CA THR A 391 44.20 4.40 -13.26
C THR A 391 45.02 5.68 -13.29
N HIS A 392 44.41 6.85 -13.15
CA HIS A 392 45.12 8.12 -13.28
C HIS A 392 45.92 8.45 -12.00
N PRO A 393 47.26 8.63 -12.08
CA PRO A 393 48.14 8.66 -10.90
C PRO A 393 47.87 9.83 -9.95
N GLN A 394 47.37 10.96 -10.47
CA GLN A 394 47.16 12.19 -9.70
C GLN A 394 45.67 12.50 -9.42
N TYR A 395 44.74 11.81 -10.07
CA TYR A 395 43.33 12.25 -10.09
C TYR A 395 42.65 12.11 -8.72
N PRO A 396 42.75 10.96 -8.02
CA PRO A 396 42.17 10.82 -6.69
C PRO A 396 42.69 11.85 -5.69
N LYS A 397 44.02 12.07 -5.67
CA LYS A 397 44.66 13.06 -4.78
C LYS A 397 44.12 14.48 -5.03
N ARG A 398 44.00 14.88 -6.29
CA ARG A 398 43.46 16.19 -6.69
C ARG A 398 42.00 16.35 -6.27
N LEU A 399 41.16 15.39 -6.64
CA LEU A 399 39.73 15.37 -6.27
C LEU A 399 39.55 15.48 -4.75
N HIS A 400 40.23 14.62 -3.98
CA HIS A 400 40.09 14.60 -2.52
C HIS A 400 40.53 15.91 -1.87
N LYS A 401 41.61 16.51 -2.38
CA LYS A 401 42.10 17.79 -1.86
C LYS A 401 41.04 18.88 -2.06
N VAL A 402 40.53 19.02 -3.28
CA VAL A 402 39.57 20.09 -3.62
C VAL A 402 38.25 19.89 -2.90
N VAL A 403 37.73 18.65 -2.79
CA VAL A 403 36.50 18.39 -2.00
C VAL A 403 36.68 18.85 -0.55
N ARG A 404 37.80 18.50 0.10
CA ARG A 404 38.08 18.92 1.48
C ARG A 404 38.26 20.43 1.63
N GLN A 405 38.70 21.12 0.59
CA GLN A 405 38.81 22.58 0.58
C GLN A 405 37.44 23.25 0.43
N LEU A 406 36.56 22.71 -0.42
CA LEU A 406 35.23 23.28 -0.68
C LEU A 406 34.23 23.02 0.46
N VAL A 407 34.36 21.90 1.18
CA VAL A 407 33.49 21.52 2.31
C VAL A 407 34.30 21.14 3.55
N PRO A 408 34.98 22.10 4.22
CA PRO A 408 35.85 21.82 5.38
C PRO A 408 35.11 21.21 6.59
N GLU A 409 33.81 21.47 6.71
CA GLU A 409 32.87 20.87 7.67
C GLU A 409 32.60 19.36 7.48
N CYS A 410 33.00 18.78 6.34
CA CYS A 410 32.69 17.42 5.96
C CYS A 410 33.93 16.53 6.08
N HIS A 411 33.91 15.60 7.02
CA HIS A 411 34.92 14.57 7.19
C HIS A 411 34.65 13.40 6.22
N VAL A 412 35.12 13.57 4.99
CA VAL A 412 34.89 12.63 3.88
C VAL A 412 35.95 11.53 3.82
N ARG A 413 35.49 10.27 3.87
CA ARG A 413 36.30 9.09 3.52
C ARG A 413 35.96 8.63 2.11
N PHE A 414 36.97 8.49 1.25
CA PHE A 414 36.78 7.90 -0.07
C PHE A 414 37.14 6.41 -0.01
N VAL A 415 36.23 5.55 -0.47
CA VAL A 415 36.43 4.10 -0.53
C VAL A 415 36.31 3.66 -1.98
N LEU A 416 37.33 2.93 -2.47
CA LEU A 416 37.32 2.39 -3.82
C LEU A 416 36.49 1.11 -3.85
N SER A 417 35.59 0.98 -4.82
CA SER A 417 34.90 -0.28 -5.08
C SER A 417 35.80 -1.21 -5.91
N GLU A 418 36.46 -2.17 -5.26
CA GLU A 418 37.33 -3.15 -5.92
C GLU A 418 36.53 -4.08 -6.83
N SER A 419 35.37 -4.55 -6.37
CA SER A 419 34.48 -5.47 -7.11
C SER A 419 33.46 -4.77 -8.03
N GLY A 420 33.48 -3.44 -8.07
CA GLY A 420 32.59 -2.62 -8.90
C GLY A 420 31.15 -2.55 -8.41
N SER A 421 30.22 -2.27 -9.31
CA SER A 421 28.78 -2.09 -9.03
C SER A 421 28.05 -3.41 -8.76
N SER A 422 28.60 -4.54 -9.21
CA SER A 422 27.90 -5.83 -9.22
C SER A 422 27.66 -6.44 -7.83
N LYS A 423 28.58 -6.24 -6.86
CA LYS A 423 28.35 -6.65 -5.46
C LYS A 423 27.14 -5.92 -4.89
N GLY A 424 27.05 -4.61 -5.10
CA GLY A 424 25.94 -3.79 -4.67
C GLY A 424 24.62 -4.14 -5.35
N ALA A 425 24.63 -4.43 -6.65
CA ALA A 425 23.44 -4.91 -7.35
C ALA A 425 22.90 -6.21 -6.75
N ALA A 426 23.79 -7.14 -6.35
CA ALA A 426 23.39 -8.34 -5.63
C ALA A 426 22.79 -8.04 -4.24
N MET A 427 23.31 -7.06 -3.49
CA MET A 427 22.72 -6.65 -2.20
C MET A 427 21.31 -6.09 -2.38
N VAL A 428 21.10 -5.21 -3.37
CA VAL A 428 19.76 -4.68 -3.69
C VAL A 428 18.82 -5.81 -4.11
N THR A 429 19.31 -6.76 -4.90
CA THR A 429 18.56 -7.97 -5.30
C THR A 429 18.16 -8.81 -4.09
N ALA A 430 19.02 -8.94 -3.09
CA ALA A 430 18.73 -9.68 -1.86
C ALA A 430 17.57 -9.07 -1.08
N VAL A 431 17.57 -7.75 -0.95
CA VAL A 431 16.48 -7.00 -0.30
C VAL A 431 15.19 -7.11 -1.12
N ALA A 432 15.25 -6.91 -2.43
CA ALA A 432 14.09 -7.04 -3.32
C ALA A 432 13.48 -8.46 -3.26
N GLN A 433 14.31 -9.51 -3.23
CA GLN A 433 13.84 -10.88 -3.07
C GLN A 433 13.15 -11.11 -1.73
N ARG A 434 13.70 -10.58 -0.64
CA ARG A 434 13.09 -10.67 0.69
C ARG A 434 11.73 -9.99 0.72
N LEU A 435 11.63 -8.76 0.23
CA LEU A 435 10.37 -8.01 0.19
C LEU A 435 9.33 -8.72 -0.69
N ALA A 436 9.73 -9.28 -1.83
CA ALA A 436 8.84 -10.06 -2.69
C ALA A 436 8.34 -11.35 -2.01
N ALA A 437 9.18 -12.01 -1.22
CA ALA A 437 8.80 -13.18 -0.43
C ALA A 437 7.82 -12.79 0.70
N GLN A 438 8.10 -11.73 1.45
CA GLN A 438 7.20 -11.21 2.49
C GLN A 438 5.85 -10.84 1.89
N ARG A 439 5.84 -10.14 0.74
CA ARG A 439 4.60 -9.78 0.05
C ARG A 439 3.79 -11.00 -0.39
N ARG A 440 4.45 -12.07 -0.82
CA ARG A 440 3.77 -13.34 -1.14
C ARG A 440 3.11 -13.94 0.09
N GLU A 441 3.80 -13.99 1.23
CA GLU A 441 3.23 -14.52 2.47
C GLU A 441 2.06 -13.68 3.00
N ILE A 442 2.10 -12.36 2.84
CA ILE A 442 0.96 -11.46 3.14
C ILE A 442 -0.21 -11.82 2.22
N ASN A 443 0.01 -11.91 0.91
CA ASN A 443 -1.04 -12.25 -0.06
C ASN A 443 -1.63 -13.64 0.22
N ASP A 444 -0.82 -14.64 0.54
CA ASP A 444 -1.27 -16.00 0.86
C ASP A 444 -2.15 -16.00 2.12
N THR A 445 -1.83 -15.16 3.10
CA THR A 445 -2.63 -14.95 4.31
C THR A 445 -4.00 -14.34 3.97
N LEU A 446 -4.01 -13.29 3.14
CA LEU A 446 -5.24 -12.60 2.73
C LEU A 446 -6.10 -13.44 1.78
N ALA A 447 -5.48 -14.34 1.00
CA ALA A 447 -6.18 -15.25 0.11
C ALA A 447 -7.13 -16.20 0.88
N LEU A 448 -6.82 -16.54 2.14
CA LEU A 448 -7.69 -17.35 3.00
C LEU A 448 -9.06 -16.70 3.27
N LEU A 449 -9.14 -15.37 3.15
CA LEU A 449 -10.36 -14.58 3.37
C LEU A 449 -11.10 -14.30 2.04
N SER A 450 -10.50 -14.63 0.91
CA SER A 450 -11.09 -14.37 -0.41
C SER A 450 -12.09 -15.47 -0.76
N LEU A 451 -13.35 -15.09 -1.02
CA LEU A 451 -14.41 -16.02 -1.39
C LEU A 451 -14.61 -16.04 -2.90
N SER A 452 -14.55 -17.22 -3.52
CA SER A 452 -14.88 -17.39 -4.92
C SER A 452 -16.40 -17.28 -5.14
N PRO A 453 -16.86 -17.01 -6.39
CA PRO A 453 -18.29 -17.06 -6.72
C PRO A 453 -18.95 -18.39 -6.31
N GLU A 454 -18.24 -19.51 -6.44
CA GLU A 454 -18.70 -20.83 -6.04
C GLU A 454 -18.84 -20.95 -4.52
N ASN A 455 -17.90 -20.38 -3.74
CA ASN A 455 -18.05 -20.35 -2.28
C ASN A 455 -19.29 -19.55 -1.87
N LEU A 456 -19.51 -18.39 -2.49
CA LEU A 456 -20.66 -17.52 -2.18
C LEU A 456 -21.98 -18.20 -2.54
N GLN A 457 -22.02 -18.90 -3.67
CA GLN A 457 -23.15 -19.71 -4.09
C GLN A 457 -23.45 -20.83 -3.07
N GLN A 458 -22.42 -21.53 -2.59
CA GLN A 458 -22.58 -22.55 -1.54
C GLN A 458 -23.09 -21.95 -0.22
N VAL A 459 -22.61 -20.77 0.18
CA VAL A 459 -23.10 -20.06 1.38
C VAL A 459 -24.58 -19.73 1.22
N ARG A 460 -25.01 -19.21 0.06
CA ARG A 460 -26.43 -18.94 -0.25
C ARG A 460 -27.27 -20.21 -0.13
N ASP A 461 -26.82 -21.31 -0.71
CA ASP A 461 -27.57 -22.57 -0.73
C ASP A 461 -27.63 -23.21 0.67
N LYS A 462 -26.53 -23.17 1.44
CA LYS A 462 -26.52 -23.58 2.85
C LYS A 462 -27.45 -22.73 3.72
N MET A 463 -27.46 -21.41 3.51
CA MET A 463 -28.41 -20.51 4.18
C MET A 463 -29.85 -20.92 3.87
N ARG A 464 -30.19 -21.11 2.57
CA ARG A 464 -31.52 -21.53 2.12
C ARG A 464 -32.01 -22.80 2.82
N VAL A 465 -31.13 -23.78 3.04
CA VAL A 465 -31.42 -25.01 3.79
C VAL A 465 -31.69 -24.73 5.27
N GLU A 466 -30.86 -23.92 5.92
CA GLU A 466 -31.06 -23.59 7.34
C GLU A 466 -32.35 -22.76 7.56
N LEU A 467 -32.78 -21.94 6.59
CA LEU A 467 -34.09 -21.27 6.65
C LEU A 467 -35.24 -22.28 6.71
N GLU A 468 -35.20 -23.32 5.88
CA GLU A 468 -36.23 -24.39 5.89
C GLU A 468 -36.22 -25.16 7.21
N ARG A 469 -35.03 -25.51 7.72
CA ARG A 469 -34.90 -26.22 8.99
C ARG A 469 -35.42 -25.42 10.17
N GLY A 470 -35.23 -24.10 10.16
CA GLY A 470 -35.76 -23.21 11.18
C GLY A 470 -37.28 -23.09 11.13
N LEU A 471 -37.91 -23.24 9.97
CA LEU A 471 -39.36 -23.11 9.83
C LEU A 471 -40.15 -24.39 10.14
N ARG A 472 -39.54 -25.56 9.88
CA ARG A 472 -40.20 -26.87 10.07
C ARG A 472 -40.26 -27.31 11.51
N ARG A 473 -41.39 -27.90 11.91
CA ARG A 473 -41.65 -28.29 13.30
C ARG A 473 -40.69 -29.37 13.81
N ASP A 474 -40.29 -30.29 12.94
CA ASP A 474 -39.42 -31.43 13.26
C ASP A 474 -37.96 -31.04 13.54
N SER A 475 -37.48 -29.99 12.87
CA SER A 475 -36.07 -29.58 12.85
C SER A 475 -35.81 -28.25 13.56
N HIS A 476 -36.84 -27.45 13.85
CA HIS A 476 -36.73 -26.14 14.52
C HIS A 476 -35.90 -26.17 15.82
N ARG A 477 -36.07 -27.22 16.65
CA ARG A 477 -35.35 -27.34 17.93
C ARG A 477 -33.83 -27.40 17.74
N THR A 478 -33.35 -28.08 16.71
CA THR A 478 -31.92 -28.30 16.43
C THR A 478 -31.36 -27.38 15.35
N ALA A 479 -32.21 -26.62 14.65
CA ALA A 479 -31.80 -25.64 13.65
C ALA A 479 -30.91 -24.55 14.28
N SER A 480 -29.89 -24.13 13.53
CA SER A 480 -29.00 -23.04 13.96
C SER A 480 -29.65 -21.68 13.76
N VAL A 481 -30.21 -21.47 12.56
CA VAL A 481 -31.06 -20.31 12.23
C VAL A 481 -32.48 -20.59 12.74
N LYS A 482 -32.95 -19.78 13.70
CA LYS A 482 -34.15 -20.11 14.49
C LYS A 482 -35.46 -19.76 13.82
N MET A 483 -35.50 -18.80 12.90
CA MET A 483 -36.72 -18.42 12.18
C MET A 483 -37.90 -18.15 13.15
N LEU A 484 -37.66 -17.27 14.12
CA LEU A 484 -38.58 -16.94 15.20
C LEU A 484 -39.81 -16.16 14.70
N PRO A 485 -41.04 -16.64 14.96
CA PRO A 485 -42.26 -15.91 14.62
C PRO A 485 -42.39 -14.60 15.41
N SER A 486 -42.64 -13.48 14.71
CA SER A 486 -42.77 -12.16 15.36
C SER A 486 -44.20 -11.76 15.75
N PHE A 487 -45.20 -12.53 15.30
CA PHE A 487 -46.63 -12.19 15.42
C PHE A 487 -47.04 -10.88 14.71
N VAL A 488 -46.20 -10.36 13.82
CA VAL A 488 -46.54 -9.26 12.92
C VAL A 488 -47.03 -9.83 11.59
N TYR A 489 -48.35 -9.79 11.37
CA TYR A 489 -48.99 -10.45 10.21
C TYR A 489 -49.04 -9.61 8.93
N ARG A 490 -48.83 -8.29 9.03
CA ARG A 490 -48.98 -7.34 7.92
C ARG A 490 -48.01 -6.19 8.06
N ILE A 491 -47.56 -5.67 6.91
CA ILE A 491 -46.88 -4.38 6.80
C ILE A 491 -47.88 -3.22 7.02
N PRO A 492 -47.40 -1.98 7.28
CA PRO A 492 -48.29 -0.84 7.45
C PRO A 492 -49.18 -0.60 6.22
N ASP A 493 -50.45 -0.27 6.45
CA ASP A 493 -51.43 -0.01 5.39
C ASP A 493 -51.76 1.48 5.21
N GLY A 494 -51.18 2.33 6.06
CA GLY A 494 -51.37 3.78 6.04
C GLY A 494 -52.59 4.27 6.82
N THR A 495 -53.35 3.37 7.45
CA THR A 495 -54.47 3.74 8.31
C THR A 495 -54.05 3.99 9.76
N GLU A 496 -52.80 3.65 10.11
CA GLU A 496 -52.22 3.83 11.46
C GLU A 496 -52.32 5.29 11.91
N ARG A 497 -52.78 5.52 13.14
CA ARG A 497 -52.92 6.86 13.75
C ARG A 497 -52.85 6.78 15.25
N GLY A 498 -52.16 7.73 15.88
CA GLY A 498 -52.08 7.79 17.33
C GLY A 498 -50.80 8.42 17.85
N LYS A 499 -50.62 8.34 19.17
CA LYS A 499 -49.37 8.67 19.86
C LYS A 499 -48.89 7.41 20.55
N TYR A 500 -47.67 7.02 20.28
CA TYR A 500 -47.08 5.77 20.76
C TYR A 500 -45.75 6.06 21.41
N LEU A 501 -45.46 5.34 22.49
CA LEU A 501 -44.13 5.27 23.07
C LEU A 501 -43.39 4.11 22.39
N ALA A 502 -42.11 4.27 22.11
CA ALA A 502 -41.26 3.20 21.61
C ALA A 502 -39.95 3.16 22.41
N LEU A 503 -39.51 1.96 22.75
CA LEU A 503 -38.19 1.71 23.33
C LEU A 503 -37.32 1.04 22.29
N ASP A 504 -36.04 1.37 22.25
CA ASP A 504 -35.07 0.75 21.35
C ASP A 504 -33.82 0.35 22.12
N LEU A 505 -33.73 -0.95 22.41
CA LEU A 505 -32.66 -1.57 23.18
C LEU A 505 -31.97 -2.65 22.34
N GLY A 506 -30.73 -2.38 21.95
CA GLY A 506 -29.94 -3.36 21.18
C GLY A 506 -28.43 -3.18 21.23
N GLY A 507 -27.93 -2.06 21.74
CA GLY A 507 -26.52 -1.78 21.96
C GLY A 507 -26.32 -0.95 23.23
N THR A 508 -25.20 -0.23 23.33
CA THR A 508 -24.90 0.66 24.48
C THR A 508 -25.76 1.92 24.52
N ASN A 509 -26.33 2.31 23.38
CA ASN A 509 -27.25 3.45 23.27
C ASN A 509 -28.70 2.95 23.31
N PHE A 510 -29.35 3.15 24.45
CA PHE A 510 -30.77 2.93 24.62
C PHE A 510 -31.56 4.17 24.21
N ARG A 511 -32.65 4.02 23.48
CA ARG A 511 -33.49 5.16 23.08
C ARG A 511 -34.90 5.00 23.58
N VAL A 512 -35.45 6.10 24.09
CA VAL A 512 -36.89 6.24 24.38
C VAL A 512 -37.46 7.25 23.39
N LEU A 513 -38.55 6.89 22.71
CA LEU A 513 -39.15 7.67 21.63
C LEU A 513 -40.65 7.88 21.85
N VAL A 514 -41.15 9.08 21.55
CA VAL A 514 -42.58 9.33 21.30
C VAL A 514 -42.78 9.53 19.81
N VAL A 515 -43.63 8.69 19.22
CA VAL A 515 -43.98 8.71 17.80
C VAL A 515 -45.44 9.13 17.64
N LYS A 516 -45.67 10.23 16.92
CA LYS A 516 -46.99 10.77 16.62
C LYS A 516 -47.31 10.47 15.15
N ILE A 517 -48.25 9.55 14.92
CA ILE A 517 -48.67 9.11 13.59
C ILE A 517 -50.01 9.75 13.26
N ARG A 518 -50.11 10.40 12.10
CA ARG A 518 -51.37 10.95 11.58
C ARG A 518 -51.70 10.30 10.23
N SER A 519 -52.89 9.69 10.14
CA SER A 519 -53.48 9.23 8.87
C SER A 519 -54.50 10.27 8.34
N GLY A 520 -54.62 10.39 7.01
CA GLY A 520 -55.47 11.38 6.33
C GLY A 520 -54.85 11.91 5.01
N ILE A 521 -55.34 13.07 4.52
CA ILE A 521 -54.89 13.69 3.24
C ILE A 521 -53.38 13.97 3.22
N ARG A 522 -52.78 14.26 4.38
CA ARG A 522 -51.32 14.34 4.56
C ARG A 522 -50.89 13.33 5.62
N LYS A 523 -50.33 12.20 5.19
CA LYS A 523 -49.60 11.29 6.08
C LYS A 523 -48.43 12.05 6.70
N SER A 524 -48.30 12.00 8.03
CA SER A 524 -47.16 12.61 8.71
C SER A 524 -46.80 11.81 9.96
N VAL A 525 -45.51 11.53 10.11
CA VAL A 525 -44.93 10.96 11.33
C VAL A 525 -44.04 12.02 11.96
N ARG A 526 -44.24 12.30 13.26
CA ARG A 526 -43.32 13.14 14.04
C ARG A 526 -42.76 12.33 15.17
N MET A 527 -41.44 12.29 15.27
CA MET A 527 -40.75 11.57 16.34
C MET A 527 -39.98 12.53 17.24
N TYR A 528 -39.95 12.21 18.51
CA TYR A 528 -39.09 12.82 19.52
C TYR A 528 -38.39 11.67 20.23
N ASN A 529 -37.08 11.78 20.43
CA ASN A 529 -36.33 10.74 21.13
C ASN A 529 -35.28 11.36 22.05
N LYS A 530 -34.84 10.56 23.04
CA LYS A 530 -33.69 10.83 23.87
C LYS A 530 -32.85 9.56 23.98
N ILE A 531 -31.54 9.72 23.91
CA ILE A 531 -30.57 8.63 24.02
C ILE A 531 -30.07 8.57 25.46
N TYR A 532 -30.00 7.35 25.98
CA TYR A 532 -29.51 7.03 27.31
C TYR A 532 -28.38 6.01 27.18
N ALA A 533 -27.29 6.23 27.91
CA ALA A 533 -26.23 5.24 28.02
C ALA A 533 -26.67 4.14 29.00
N ILE A 534 -26.31 2.89 28.69
CA ILE A 534 -26.37 1.80 29.67
C ILE A 534 -24.93 1.48 30.08
N PRO A 535 -24.54 1.74 31.34
CA PRO A 535 -23.24 1.38 31.87
C PRO A 535 -22.97 -0.12 31.72
N LEU A 536 -21.71 -0.50 31.50
CA LEU A 536 -21.32 -1.90 31.34
C LEU A 536 -21.67 -2.73 32.58
N GLU A 537 -21.56 -2.14 33.76
CA GLU A 537 -21.93 -2.73 35.04
C GLU A 537 -23.41 -3.17 35.04
N ILE A 538 -24.29 -2.38 34.43
CA ILE A 538 -25.72 -2.66 34.31
C ILE A 538 -25.98 -3.67 33.19
N MET A 539 -25.29 -3.56 32.06
CA MET A 539 -25.40 -4.52 30.96
C MET A 539 -25.04 -5.96 31.36
N GLN A 540 -24.18 -6.11 32.37
CA GLN A 540 -23.67 -7.38 32.89
C GLN A 540 -24.05 -7.63 34.36
N GLY A 541 -24.95 -6.81 34.92
CA GLY A 541 -25.43 -6.91 36.29
C GLY A 541 -26.60 -7.89 36.41
N THR A 542 -27.60 -7.53 37.21
CA THR A 542 -28.84 -8.31 37.33
C THR A 542 -29.92 -7.82 36.37
N GLY A 543 -30.88 -8.69 36.04
CA GLY A 543 -32.05 -8.30 35.25
C GLY A 543 -32.85 -7.20 35.92
N GLU A 544 -33.01 -7.25 37.24
CA GLU A 544 -33.68 -6.21 38.01
C GLU A 544 -33.03 -4.83 37.80
N GLU A 545 -31.71 -4.72 37.99
CA GLU A 545 -30.96 -3.48 37.78
C GLU A 545 -31.08 -2.95 36.34
N LEU A 546 -31.01 -3.84 35.35
CA LEU A 546 -31.14 -3.46 33.94
C LEU A 546 -32.52 -2.86 33.64
N PHE A 547 -33.60 -3.54 34.06
CA PHE A 547 -34.95 -3.08 33.82
C PHE A 547 -35.32 -1.87 34.67
N ASP A 548 -34.78 -1.74 35.88
CA ASP A 548 -34.94 -0.54 36.70
C ASP A 548 -34.26 0.67 36.05
N HIS A 549 -33.07 0.50 35.46
CA HIS A 549 -32.41 1.55 34.67
C HIS A 549 -33.20 1.94 33.42
N ILE A 550 -33.77 0.97 32.70
CA ILE A 550 -34.65 1.23 31.55
C ILE A 550 -35.86 2.06 31.98
N VAL A 551 -36.52 1.66 33.07
CA VAL A 551 -37.67 2.38 33.63
C VAL A 551 -37.25 3.75 34.16
N GLN A 552 -36.03 3.89 34.70
CA GLN A 552 -35.42 5.18 35.06
C GLN A 552 -35.41 6.15 33.88
N CYS A 553 -34.86 5.69 32.77
CA CYS A 553 -34.77 6.43 31.52
C CYS A 553 -36.16 6.79 30.95
N ILE A 554 -37.14 5.87 31.06
CA ILE A 554 -38.51 6.12 30.59
C ILE A 554 -39.16 7.27 31.37
N SER A 555 -39.10 7.29 32.72
CA SER A 555 -39.75 8.39 33.45
C SER A 555 -39.06 9.73 33.26
N ASP A 556 -37.72 9.76 33.16
CA ASP A 556 -36.99 10.97 32.76
C ASP A 556 -37.45 11.48 31.38
N PHE A 557 -37.65 10.57 30.41
CA PHE A 557 -38.14 10.95 29.09
C PHE A 557 -39.59 11.46 29.10
N LEU A 558 -40.46 10.80 29.88
CA LEU A 558 -41.86 11.22 30.02
C LEU A 558 -41.97 12.59 30.70
N ASP A 559 -41.11 12.88 31.68
CA ASP A 559 -41.00 14.20 32.30
C ASP A 559 -40.53 15.24 31.29
N TYR A 560 -39.47 14.93 30.53
CA TYR A 560 -38.96 15.78 29.46
C TYR A 560 -40.02 16.12 28.39
N MET A 561 -40.88 15.16 28.05
CA MET A 561 -41.95 15.33 27.07
C MET A 561 -43.24 15.93 27.67
N GLY A 562 -43.33 16.09 28.99
CA GLY A 562 -44.52 16.55 29.70
C GLY A 562 -45.70 15.57 29.61
N MET A 563 -45.43 14.25 29.65
CA MET A 563 -46.42 13.19 29.40
C MET A 563 -46.54 12.17 30.55
N LYS A 564 -45.97 12.41 31.73
CA LYS A 564 -45.94 11.45 32.86
C LYS A 564 -47.32 10.92 33.27
N ASN A 565 -48.35 11.76 33.19
CA ASN A 565 -49.74 11.41 33.58
C ASN A 565 -50.57 10.78 32.44
N THR A 566 -49.96 10.43 31.30
CA THR A 566 -50.68 9.84 30.16
C THR A 566 -50.32 8.37 30.00
N ARG A 567 -51.31 7.48 30.09
CA ARG A 567 -51.13 6.06 29.76
C ARG A 567 -50.98 5.89 28.25
N LEU A 568 -49.75 5.71 27.78
CA LEU A 568 -49.44 5.57 26.36
C LEU A 568 -49.24 4.09 25.99
N PRO A 569 -49.70 3.65 24.79
CA PRO A 569 -49.33 2.36 24.26
C PRO A 569 -47.84 2.36 23.86
N LEU A 570 -47.13 1.30 24.27
CA LEU A 570 -45.69 1.14 24.12
C LEU A 570 -45.36 -0.03 23.20
N GLY A 571 -44.44 0.21 22.26
CA GLY A 571 -43.72 -0.82 21.51
C GLY A 571 -42.30 -0.96 22.02
N PHE A 572 -41.88 -2.17 22.37
CA PHE A 572 -40.56 -2.44 22.89
C PHE A 572 -39.70 -3.09 21.81
N THR A 573 -38.85 -2.32 21.13
CA THR A 573 -37.79 -2.90 20.32
C THR A 573 -36.69 -3.45 21.22
N PHE A 574 -36.56 -4.77 21.21
CA PHE A 574 -35.61 -5.54 21.98
C PHE A 574 -34.82 -6.43 21.02
N SER A 575 -33.60 -5.99 20.67
CA SER A 575 -32.78 -6.59 19.61
C SER A 575 -32.04 -7.85 20.04
N PHE A 576 -32.74 -8.81 20.63
CA PHE A 576 -32.18 -10.08 21.05
C PHE A 576 -33.11 -11.23 20.63
N PRO A 577 -32.58 -12.46 20.54
CA PRO A 577 -33.40 -13.63 20.24
C PRO A 577 -34.52 -13.82 21.28
N CYS A 578 -35.77 -13.57 20.89
CA CYS A 578 -36.94 -13.78 21.74
C CYS A 578 -37.88 -14.81 21.14
N ARG A 579 -38.23 -15.83 21.92
CA ARG A 579 -39.32 -16.75 21.59
C ARG A 579 -40.63 -16.09 21.98
N GLN A 580 -41.37 -15.63 20.99
CA GLN A 580 -42.68 -15.01 21.20
C GLN A 580 -43.80 -16.06 21.20
N THR A 581 -44.81 -15.84 22.02
CA THR A 581 -46.08 -16.59 22.01
C THR A 581 -47.28 -15.71 21.65
N SER A 582 -47.12 -14.40 21.81
CA SER A 582 -48.00 -13.34 21.33
C SER A 582 -47.16 -12.12 20.99
N LEU A 583 -47.81 -11.08 20.44
CA LEU A 583 -47.12 -9.82 20.12
C LEU A 583 -46.51 -9.15 21.37
N ASP A 584 -47.12 -9.32 22.54
CA ASP A 584 -46.75 -8.66 23.81
C ASP A 584 -46.08 -9.59 24.84
N VAL A 585 -45.62 -10.76 24.42
CA VAL A 585 -44.86 -11.71 25.26
C VAL A 585 -43.61 -12.15 24.50
N GLY A 586 -42.44 -11.99 25.11
CA GLY A 586 -41.15 -12.31 24.50
C GLY A 586 -40.20 -12.94 25.49
N ILE A 587 -40.04 -14.26 25.41
CA ILE A 587 -39.12 -14.98 26.28
C ILE A 587 -37.71 -14.87 25.70
N LEU A 588 -36.78 -14.24 26.42
CA LEU A 588 -35.39 -14.14 25.97
C LEU A 588 -34.77 -15.54 25.86
N VAL A 589 -34.27 -15.89 24.68
CA VAL A 589 -33.67 -17.21 24.43
C VAL A 589 -32.23 -17.24 24.90
N THR A 590 -31.45 -16.24 24.50
CA THR A 590 -30.07 -16.07 24.95
C THR A 590 -29.59 -14.65 24.68
N TRP A 591 -28.69 -14.15 25.51
CA TRP A 591 -28.00 -12.90 25.26
C TRP A 591 -27.03 -12.99 24.09
N THR A 592 -26.90 -11.89 23.36
CA THR A 592 -25.94 -11.72 22.27
C THR A 592 -25.20 -10.40 22.42
N LYS A 593 -24.20 -10.16 21.57
CA LYS A 593 -23.37 -8.94 21.59
C LYS A 593 -22.62 -8.80 22.92
N GLY A 594 -22.90 -7.76 23.71
CA GLY A 594 -22.19 -7.44 24.95
C GLY A 594 -23.03 -7.54 26.24
N PHE A 595 -24.30 -7.95 26.14
CA PHE A 595 -25.20 -8.08 27.29
C PHE A 595 -25.02 -9.42 27.99
N LYS A 596 -25.17 -9.44 29.32
CA LYS A 596 -25.10 -10.66 30.12
C LYS A 596 -25.84 -10.54 31.46
N ALA A 597 -26.87 -9.70 31.54
CA ALA A 597 -27.62 -9.51 32.77
C ALA A 597 -28.23 -10.84 33.24
N THR A 598 -28.06 -11.18 34.52
CA THR A 598 -28.60 -12.43 35.09
C THR A 598 -30.12 -12.39 35.18
N ASP A 599 -30.75 -13.55 35.34
CA ASP A 599 -32.20 -13.66 35.58
C ASP A 599 -33.07 -13.02 34.47
N CYS A 600 -32.54 -13.01 33.25
CA CYS A 600 -33.24 -12.56 32.04
C CYS A 600 -33.46 -13.69 31.03
N GLU A 601 -32.46 -14.55 30.81
CA GLU A 601 -32.59 -15.67 29.86
C GLU A 601 -33.63 -16.68 30.38
N GLY A 602 -34.63 -17.01 29.54
CA GLY A 602 -35.78 -17.83 29.93
C GLY A 602 -36.98 -17.04 30.46
N GLU A 603 -36.82 -15.75 30.75
CA GLU A 603 -37.88 -14.88 31.29
C GLU A 603 -38.56 -14.03 30.20
N ASP A 604 -39.81 -13.64 30.46
CA ASP A 604 -40.55 -12.72 29.60
C ASP A 604 -40.09 -11.28 29.84
N VAL A 605 -39.42 -10.68 28.84
CA VAL A 605 -38.86 -9.33 28.94
C VAL A 605 -39.93 -8.25 29.07
N VAL A 606 -41.15 -8.53 28.61
CA VAL A 606 -42.30 -7.64 28.82
C VAL A 606 -42.77 -7.74 30.27
N GLY A 607 -42.76 -8.94 30.86
CA GLY A 607 -42.96 -9.17 32.29
C GLY A 607 -41.97 -8.38 33.14
N LEU A 608 -40.67 -8.54 32.88
CA LEU A 608 -39.60 -7.83 33.58
C LEU A 608 -39.76 -6.30 33.49
N LEU A 609 -40.11 -5.77 32.30
CA LEU A 609 -40.39 -4.34 32.13
C LEU A 609 -41.62 -3.90 32.93
N ARG A 610 -42.71 -4.67 32.91
CA ARG A 610 -43.93 -4.39 33.68
C ARG A 610 -43.65 -4.40 35.19
N GLU A 611 -42.81 -5.30 35.66
CA GLU A 611 -42.38 -5.35 37.07
C GLU A 611 -41.55 -4.12 37.46
N GLY A 612 -40.60 -3.71 36.62
CA GLY A 612 -39.82 -2.48 36.86
C GLY A 612 -40.71 -1.24 36.91
N ILE A 613 -41.71 -1.14 36.02
CA ILE A 613 -42.70 -0.05 36.05
C ILE A 613 -43.50 -0.07 37.36
N LYS A 614 -43.94 -1.26 37.80
CA LYS A 614 -44.68 -1.43 39.07
C LYS A 614 -43.82 -1.06 40.28
N ARG A 615 -42.56 -1.51 40.35
CA ARG A 615 -41.63 -1.21 41.46
C ARG A 615 -41.49 0.30 41.68
N ARG A 616 -41.57 1.09 40.60
CA ARG A 616 -41.34 2.53 40.65
C ARG A 616 -42.56 3.36 41.04
N GLU A 617 -43.78 2.86 40.82
CA GLU A 617 -45.06 3.52 41.17
C GLU A 617 -45.23 4.99 40.72
N GLU A 618 -44.50 5.44 39.68
CA GLU A 618 -44.50 6.84 39.22
C GLU A 618 -45.42 7.10 38.00
N PHE A 619 -45.64 6.09 37.16
CA PHE A 619 -46.38 6.20 35.89
C PHE A 619 -46.89 4.82 35.45
N ASP A 620 -47.82 4.78 34.50
CA ASP A 620 -48.36 3.52 33.94
C ASP A 620 -48.29 3.52 32.40
N LEU A 621 -48.01 2.36 31.80
CA LEU A 621 -47.87 2.17 30.36
C LEU A 621 -48.59 0.88 29.91
N ASP A 622 -49.14 0.91 28.70
CA ASP A 622 -49.68 -0.30 28.06
C ASP A 622 -48.61 -0.87 27.11
N VAL A 623 -47.86 -1.88 27.56
CA VAL A 623 -46.91 -2.58 26.67
C VAL A 623 -47.69 -3.50 25.73
N VAL A 624 -47.77 -3.09 24.46
CA VAL A 624 -48.59 -3.73 23.41
C VAL A 624 -47.79 -4.70 22.56
N ALA A 625 -46.49 -4.46 22.41
CA ALA A 625 -45.64 -5.24 21.53
C ALA A 625 -44.21 -5.31 22.04
N VAL A 626 -43.57 -6.46 21.87
CA VAL A 626 -42.11 -6.63 21.86
C VAL A 626 -41.68 -7.03 20.45
N VAL A 627 -40.62 -6.40 19.94
CA VAL A 627 -40.26 -6.43 18.53
C VAL A 627 -38.74 -6.54 18.39
N ASN A 628 -38.25 -7.31 17.43
CA ASN A 628 -36.84 -7.27 17.04
C ASN A 628 -36.52 -6.02 16.18
N ASP A 629 -35.30 -5.49 16.25
CA ASP A 629 -34.91 -4.31 15.47
C ASP A 629 -34.98 -4.52 13.95
N THR A 630 -34.71 -5.72 13.46
CA THR A 630 -34.89 -6.08 12.04
C THR A 630 -36.35 -5.85 11.61
N VAL A 631 -37.30 -6.34 12.41
CA VAL A 631 -38.74 -6.22 12.15
C VAL A 631 -39.17 -4.75 12.24
N GLY A 632 -38.70 -4.02 13.25
CA GLY A 632 -38.92 -2.57 13.34
C GLY A 632 -38.38 -1.83 12.12
N THR A 633 -37.18 -2.16 11.66
CA THR A 633 -36.55 -1.52 10.49
C THR A 633 -37.31 -1.81 9.19
N MET A 634 -37.74 -3.07 9.00
CA MET A 634 -38.61 -3.44 7.88
C MET A 634 -39.89 -2.62 7.89
N MET A 635 -40.56 -2.51 9.05
CA MET A 635 -41.83 -1.79 9.19
C MET A 635 -41.67 -0.28 9.02
N THR A 636 -40.54 0.30 9.46
CA THR A 636 -40.20 1.71 9.22
C THR A 636 -40.15 1.99 7.71
N CYS A 637 -39.47 1.13 6.95
CA CYS A 637 -39.30 1.29 5.51
C CYS A 637 -40.59 0.97 4.74
N ALA A 638 -41.32 -0.07 5.16
CA ALA A 638 -42.59 -0.48 4.55
C ALA A 638 -43.71 0.56 4.69
N TYR A 639 -43.60 1.49 5.63
CA TYR A 639 -44.52 2.62 5.74
C TYR A 639 -44.48 3.56 4.52
N GLU A 640 -43.31 3.66 3.88
CA GLU A 640 -43.07 4.53 2.73
C GLU A 640 -42.97 3.74 1.42
N GLU A 641 -42.42 2.53 1.48
CA GLU A 641 -42.19 1.67 0.32
C GLU A 641 -42.96 0.34 0.46
N PRO A 642 -44.12 0.18 -0.21
CA PRO A 642 -44.97 -1.01 -0.09
C PRO A 642 -44.30 -2.32 -0.53
N THR A 643 -43.23 -2.26 -1.33
CA THR A 643 -42.44 -3.44 -1.72
C THR A 643 -41.46 -3.90 -0.64
N CYS A 644 -41.36 -3.18 0.49
CA CYS A 644 -40.45 -3.52 1.58
C CYS A 644 -41.00 -4.67 2.44
N GLU A 645 -40.43 -5.85 2.25
CA GLU A 645 -40.84 -7.08 2.95
C GLU A 645 -39.68 -7.82 3.60
N VAL A 646 -38.52 -7.15 3.68
CA VAL A 646 -37.30 -7.65 4.32
C VAL A 646 -36.70 -6.54 5.17
N GLY A 647 -36.23 -6.89 6.36
CA GLY A 647 -35.44 -6.02 7.24
C GLY A 647 -34.03 -6.56 7.40
N LEU A 648 -33.03 -5.69 7.36
CA LEU A 648 -31.62 -6.02 7.54
C LEU A 648 -30.98 -5.10 8.58
N ILE A 649 -30.26 -5.67 9.53
CA ILE A 649 -29.37 -4.94 10.44
C ILE A 649 -27.94 -5.36 10.13
N ALA A 650 -27.07 -4.39 9.85
CA ALA A 650 -25.63 -4.55 9.71
C ALA A 650 -24.91 -3.44 10.48
N GLY A 651 -24.78 -3.64 11.79
CA GLY A 651 -24.21 -2.69 12.76
C GLY A 651 -23.30 -3.41 13.76
N THR A 652 -23.53 -3.22 15.06
CA THR A 652 -22.82 -3.98 16.12
C THR A 652 -23.02 -5.49 15.94
N GLY A 653 -24.27 -5.91 15.73
CA GLY A 653 -24.65 -7.25 15.29
C GLY A 653 -25.06 -7.27 13.82
N SER A 654 -25.42 -8.45 13.33
CA SER A 654 -25.99 -8.66 12.00
C SER A 654 -27.19 -9.60 12.11
N ASN A 655 -28.36 -9.15 11.65
CA ASN A 655 -29.58 -9.96 11.62
C ASN A 655 -30.48 -9.57 10.44
N ALA A 656 -31.42 -10.44 10.08
CA ALA A 656 -32.45 -10.14 9.09
C ALA A 656 -33.82 -10.73 9.47
N CYS A 657 -34.87 -10.14 8.90
CA CYS A 657 -36.24 -10.64 8.97
C CYS A 657 -36.92 -10.52 7.62
N TYR A 658 -38.00 -11.26 7.38
CA TYR A 658 -38.81 -11.10 6.18
C TYR A 658 -40.25 -11.58 6.36
N MET A 659 -41.14 -11.19 5.46
CA MET A 659 -42.53 -11.70 5.41
C MET A 659 -42.57 -13.11 4.81
N GLU A 660 -42.87 -14.11 5.64
CA GLU A 660 -43.03 -15.52 5.25
C GLU A 660 -44.52 -15.89 5.13
N GLU A 661 -44.83 -16.87 4.29
CA GLU A 661 -46.17 -17.43 4.12
C GLU A 661 -46.53 -18.31 5.33
N MET A 662 -47.71 -18.12 5.93
CA MET A 662 -48.12 -18.86 7.14
C MET A 662 -48.04 -20.38 6.96
N ARG A 663 -48.40 -20.90 5.78
CA ARG A 663 -48.28 -22.32 5.42
C ARG A 663 -46.88 -22.92 5.58
N ASN A 664 -45.83 -22.08 5.57
CA ASN A 664 -44.45 -22.53 5.74
C ASN A 664 -44.00 -22.48 7.21
N ILE A 665 -44.72 -21.79 8.09
CA ILE A 665 -44.34 -21.59 9.50
C ILE A 665 -44.99 -22.68 10.36
N GLU A 666 -44.46 -23.90 10.30
CA GLU A 666 -45.08 -25.07 10.95
C GLU A 666 -45.11 -25.01 12.48
N VAL A 667 -44.34 -24.09 13.09
CA VAL A 667 -44.28 -23.86 14.53
C VAL A 667 -45.40 -22.98 15.07
N VAL A 668 -46.19 -22.35 14.20
CA VAL A 668 -47.39 -21.57 14.57
C VAL A 668 -48.62 -22.23 13.94
N GLU A 669 -49.75 -22.23 14.64
CA GLU A 669 -51.01 -22.73 14.08
C GLU A 669 -51.61 -21.75 13.07
N GLY A 670 -52.13 -22.28 11.95
CA GLY A 670 -52.76 -21.53 10.87
C GLY A 670 -51.93 -21.52 9.59
N ASP A 671 -52.60 -21.58 8.44
CA ASP A 671 -52.00 -21.67 7.10
C ASP A 671 -52.33 -20.48 6.19
N VAL A 672 -53.26 -19.60 6.63
CA VAL A 672 -53.73 -18.44 5.86
C VAL A 672 -52.98 -17.16 6.23
N GLY A 673 -52.51 -16.45 5.20
CA GLY A 673 -51.87 -15.15 5.34
C GLY A 673 -50.35 -15.24 5.46
N ARG A 674 -49.74 -14.22 6.05
CA ARG A 674 -48.29 -14.07 6.18
C ARG A 674 -47.92 -13.65 7.60
N MET A 675 -46.67 -13.87 7.97
CA MET A 675 -46.09 -13.36 9.21
C MET A 675 -44.64 -12.98 8.98
N CYS A 676 -44.21 -11.88 9.60
CA CYS A 676 -42.81 -11.54 9.64
C CYS A 676 -42.05 -12.55 10.54
N VAL A 677 -40.96 -13.09 10.01
CA VAL A 677 -40.09 -14.04 10.72
C VAL A 677 -38.76 -13.35 11.00
N ASN A 678 -38.37 -13.31 12.27
CA ASN A 678 -37.03 -12.92 12.69
C ASN A 678 -36.09 -14.12 12.53
N MET A 679 -35.10 -14.03 11.65
CA MET A 679 -34.28 -15.18 11.29
C MET A 679 -33.35 -15.60 12.44
N GLU A 680 -32.82 -14.62 13.20
CA GLU A 680 -31.65 -14.80 14.05
C GLU A 680 -30.50 -15.45 13.28
N TRP A 681 -30.20 -14.91 12.09
CA TRP A 681 -29.27 -15.53 11.13
C TRP A 681 -27.82 -15.52 11.62
N GLY A 682 -27.53 -14.82 12.72
CA GLY A 682 -26.17 -14.66 13.23
C GLY A 682 -25.60 -16.00 13.68
N ALA A 683 -26.47 -16.91 14.14
CA ALA A 683 -26.16 -18.28 14.53
C ALA A 683 -25.92 -19.23 13.35
N PHE A 684 -26.07 -18.78 12.10
CA PHE A 684 -25.73 -19.59 10.94
C PHE A 684 -24.26 -20.06 11.04
N GLY A 685 -24.02 -21.35 10.79
CA GLY A 685 -22.69 -21.95 10.95
C GLY A 685 -22.36 -22.45 12.37
N ASP A 686 -23.18 -22.20 13.39
CA ASP A 686 -22.99 -22.74 14.76
C ASP A 686 -23.01 -24.27 14.79
N ASN A 687 -23.67 -24.90 13.81
CA ASN A 687 -23.68 -26.34 13.58
C ASN A 687 -22.48 -26.86 12.76
N GLY A 688 -21.53 -25.99 12.42
CA GLY A 688 -20.32 -26.32 11.65
C GLY A 688 -20.46 -26.22 10.13
N CYS A 689 -21.63 -25.86 9.58
CA CYS A 689 -21.81 -25.83 8.12
C CYS A 689 -20.97 -24.77 7.38
N LEU A 690 -20.36 -23.82 8.10
CA LEU A 690 -19.45 -22.79 7.57
C LEU A 690 -17.99 -23.02 7.96
N ASP A 691 -17.63 -24.15 8.58
CA ASP A 691 -16.26 -24.37 9.06
C ASP A 691 -15.23 -24.48 7.91
N ASP A 692 -15.68 -24.70 6.68
CA ASP A 692 -14.89 -24.73 5.45
C ASP A 692 -14.41 -23.34 4.99
N ILE A 693 -15.12 -22.28 5.35
CA ILE A 693 -14.76 -20.89 5.00
C ILE A 693 -14.25 -20.07 6.20
N ARG A 694 -14.31 -20.65 7.41
CA ARG A 694 -13.76 -20.02 8.62
C ARG A 694 -12.24 -20.16 8.65
N THR A 695 -11.57 -19.03 8.81
CA THR A 695 -10.12 -18.96 8.97
C THR A 695 -9.70 -19.19 10.42
N GLU A 696 -8.39 -19.33 10.65
CA GLU A 696 -7.84 -19.35 12.01
C GLU A 696 -8.13 -18.04 12.77
N TYR A 697 -8.21 -16.91 12.07
CA TYR A 697 -8.54 -15.62 12.67
C TYR A 697 -10.00 -15.56 13.15
N ASP A 698 -10.92 -16.15 12.38
CA ASP A 698 -12.33 -16.25 12.79
C ASP A 698 -12.50 -17.16 14.02
N ARG A 699 -11.73 -18.26 14.08
CA ARG A 699 -11.70 -19.15 15.25
C ARG A 699 -11.12 -18.44 16.46
N ALA A 700 -10.03 -17.68 16.31
CA ALA A 700 -9.46 -16.90 17.40
C ALA A 700 -10.45 -15.84 17.94
N VAL A 701 -11.19 -15.15 17.08
CA VAL A 701 -12.24 -14.22 17.53
C VAL A 701 -13.35 -14.94 18.29
N ASP A 702 -13.77 -16.12 17.82
CA ASP A 702 -14.78 -16.96 18.48
C ASP A 702 -14.31 -17.46 19.85
N ASP A 703 -13.10 -18.03 19.93
CA ASP A 703 -12.47 -18.60 21.13
C ASP A 703 -12.39 -17.61 22.29
N PHE A 704 -12.22 -16.34 21.96
CA PHE A 704 -12.04 -15.25 22.91
C PHE A 704 -13.26 -14.36 23.10
N SER A 705 -14.37 -14.68 22.43
CA SER A 705 -15.64 -13.96 22.56
C SER A 705 -16.40 -14.34 23.84
N LEU A 706 -17.40 -13.53 24.21
CA LEU A 706 -18.28 -13.82 25.35
C LEU A 706 -19.18 -15.05 25.11
N ASN A 707 -19.44 -15.38 23.85
CA ASN A 707 -20.37 -16.40 23.40
C ASN A 707 -19.66 -17.42 22.50
N LEU A 708 -18.73 -18.16 23.10
CA LEU A 708 -17.92 -19.20 22.45
C LEU A 708 -18.78 -20.18 21.64
N GLY A 709 -18.43 -20.38 20.37
CA GLY A 709 -19.08 -21.34 19.49
C GLY A 709 -20.47 -20.91 19.00
N LYS A 710 -20.90 -19.69 19.34
CA LYS A 710 -22.17 -19.10 18.94
C LYS A 710 -22.00 -17.92 18.01
N GLN A 711 -23.05 -17.58 17.28
CA GLN A 711 -23.09 -16.40 16.42
C GLN A 711 -21.94 -16.39 15.38
N ARG A 712 -21.55 -17.56 14.87
CA ARG A 712 -20.35 -17.69 14.02
C ARG A 712 -20.45 -16.88 12.72
N TYR A 713 -21.63 -16.81 12.11
CA TYR A 713 -21.84 -16.00 10.91
C TYR A 713 -21.84 -14.49 11.21
N GLU A 714 -22.49 -14.08 12.29
CA GLU A 714 -22.46 -12.67 12.75
C GLU A 714 -21.01 -12.20 13.02
N LYS A 715 -20.19 -13.05 13.64
CA LYS A 715 -18.76 -12.79 13.90
C LYS A 715 -17.93 -12.53 12.64
N MET A 716 -18.36 -13.02 11.48
CA MET A 716 -17.70 -12.74 10.20
C MET A 716 -18.25 -11.52 9.47
N CYS A 717 -19.36 -10.94 9.94
CA CYS A 717 -20.13 -9.95 9.18
C CYS A 717 -20.37 -8.62 9.91
N SER A 718 -20.36 -8.58 11.24
CA SER A 718 -20.79 -7.41 12.00
C SER A 718 -19.64 -6.56 12.55
N GLY A 719 -19.93 -5.27 12.76
CA GLY A 719 -18.96 -4.25 13.15
C GLY A 719 -18.30 -4.48 14.52
N MET A 720 -18.90 -5.28 15.41
CA MET A 720 -18.29 -5.67 16.68
C MET A 720 -17.08 -6.60 16.50
N TYR A 721 -17.04 -7.38 15.42
CA TYR A 721 -16.08 -8.47 15.26
C TYR A 721 -15.08 -8.25 14.11
N LEU A 722 -15.43 -7.48 13.07
CA LEU A 722 -14.52 -7.21 11.96
C LEU A 722 -13.18 -6.62 12.42
N GLY A 723 -13.22 -5.68 13.38
CA GLY A 723 -12.03 -5.09 13.96
C GLY A 723 -11.13 -6.09 14.68
N GLU A 724 -11.72 -7.10 15.33
CA GLU A 724 -10.96 -8.16 15.99
C GLU A 724 -10.34 -9.14 15.00
N ILE A 725 -11.01 -9.44 13.88
CA ILE A 725 -10.41 -10.24 12.80
C ILE A 725 -9.19 -9.51 12.25
N VAL A 726 -9.33 -8.21 11.92
CA VAL A 726 -8.22 -7.35 11.50
C VAL A 726 -7.10 -7.39 12.54
N ARG A 727 -7.41 -7.11 13.82
CA ARG A 727 -6.40 -7.08 14.90
C ARG A 727 -5.62 -8.40 15.00
N ASN A 728 -6.28 -9.55 14.89
CA ASN A 728 -5.61 -10.85 14.96
C ASN A 728 -4.69 -11.09 13.74
N ILE A 729 -5.10 -10.69 12.54
CA ILE A 729 -4.26 -10.74 11.33
C ILE A 729 -3.03 -9.83 11.52
N LEU A 730 -3.22 -8.60 12.00
CA LEU A 730 -2.13 -7.66 12.24
C LEU A 730 -1.14 -8.19 13.30
N ILE A 731 -1.62 -8.85 14.36
CA ILE A 731 -0.75 -9.51 15.35
C ILE A 731 0.10 -10.59 14.68
N ASP A 732 -0.51 -11.43 13.85
CA ASP A 732 0.19 -12.51 13.16
C ASP A 732 1.24 -11.98 12.17
N LEU A 733 0.87 -11.00 11.35
CA LEU A 733 1.80 -10.31 10.43
C LEU A 733 2.95 -9.62 11.19
N THR A 734 2.66 -9.06 12.37
CA THR A 734 3.69 -8.47 13.25
C THR A 734 4.61 -9.55 13.81
N LYS A 735 4.09 -10.69 14.28
CA LYS A 735 4.91 -11.82 14.77
C LYS A 735 5.87 -12.35 13.70
N ARG A 736 5.43 -12.37 12.44
CA ARG A 736 6.26 -12.76 11.28
C ARG A 736 7.23 -11.67 10.82
N GLY A 737 7.18 -10.48 11.43
CA GLY A 737 8.09 -9.37 11.13
C GLY A 737 7.73 -8.55 9.89
N PHE A 738 6.47 -8.63 9.43
CA PHE A 738 6.00 -7.92 8.23
C PHE A 738 5.39 -6.56 8.52
N LEU A 739 5.02 -6.32 9.79
CA LEU A 739 4.43 -5.07 10.26
C LEU A 739 5.13 -4.57 11.51
N PHE A 740 5.10 -3.25 11.71
CA PHE A 740 5.46 -2.56 12.96
C PHE A 740 6.83 -2.98 13.50
N ARG A 741 7.79 -3.22 12.60
CA ARG A 741 9.16 -3.69 12.91
C ARG A 741 9.20 -4.98 13.74
N GLY A 742 8.16 -5.81 13.64
CA GLY A 742 8.01 -7.04 14.41
C GLY A 742 7.63 -6.85 15.88
N GLN A 743 7.25 -5.64 16.29
CA GLN A 743 6.95 -5.33 17.69
C GLN A 743 5.45 -5.27 17.96
N ILE A 744 4.95 -6.23 18.74
CA ILE A 744 3.55 -6.25 19.17
C ILE A 744 3.39 -5.27 20.34
N SER A 745 2.83 -4.08 20.07
CA SER A 745 2.54 -3.08 21.10
C SER A 745 1.42 -3.53 22.05
N GLU A 746 1.36 -2.96 23.26
CA GLU A 746 0.24 -3.19 24.18
C GLU A 746 -1.09 -2.73 23.58
N THR A 747 -1.05 -1.68 22.76
CA THR A 747 -2.25 -1.22 22.07
C THR A 747 -2.76 -2.24 21.05
N LEU A 748 -1.86 -2.89 20.29
CA LEU A 748 -2.27 -3.94 19.35
C LEU A 748 -2.85 -5.18 20.06
N LYS A 749 -2.46 -5.42 21.32
CA LYS A 749 -3.05 -6.47 22.17
C LYS A 749 -4.43 -6.09 22.72
N THR A 750 -4.76 -4.80 22.73
CA THR A 750 -6.02 -4.29 23.28
C THR A 750 -7.18 -4.65 22.36
N ARG A 751 -8.14 -5.42 22.87
CA ARG A 751 -9.34 -5.82 22.12
C ARG A 751 -10.25 -4.63 21.87
N GLY A 752 -10.90 -4.61 20.70
CA GLY A 752 -11.83 -3.56 20.31
C GLY A 752 -11.15 -2.27 19.84
N ILE A 753 -9.82 -2.23 19.71
CA ILE A 753 -9.08 -1.03 19.27
C ILE A 753 -9.47 -0.57 17.85
N PHE A 754 -9.90 -1.50 16.98
CA PHE A 754 -10.37 -1.23 15.63
C PHE A 754 -11.90 -1.18 15.57
N GLU A 755 -12.49 -0.13 16.13
CA GLU A 755 -13.93 0.11 16.02
C GLU A 755 -14.35 0.29 14.54
N THR A 756 -15.64 0.05 14.25
CA THR A 756 -16.23 0.23 12.91
C THR A 756 -15.92 1.61 12.30
N LYS A 757 -15.86 2.65 13.14
CA LYS A 757 -15.49 4.00 12.71
C LYS A 757 -14.08 4.04 12.10
N PHE A 758 -13.10 3.42 12.76
CA PHE A 758 -11.71 3.42 12.28
C PHE A 758 -11.54 2.57 11.03
N LEU A 759 -12.19 1.40 10.96
CA LEU A 759 -12.21 0.59 9.73
C LEU A 759 -12.77 1.40 8.54
N SER A 760 -13.90 2.09 8.75
CA SER A 760 -14.53 2.93 7.73
C SER A 760 -13.65 4.10 7.31
N GLN A 761 -12.90 4.70 8.24
CA GLN A 761 -11.97 5.78 7.94
C GLN A 761 -10.76 5.27 7.14
N ILE A 762 -10.10 4.20 7.60
CA ILE A 762 -8.92 3.61 6.95
C ILE A 762 -9.20 3.24 5.49
N GLU A 763 -10.40 2.72 5.20
CA GLU A 763 -10.80 2.31 3.85
C GLU A 763 -11.36 3.42 2.96
N SER A 764 -11.47 4.65 3.47
CA SER A 764 -12.00 5.78 2.70
C SER A 764 -11.13 6.08 1.46
N ASP A 765 -11.78 6.19 0.30
CA ASP A 765 -11.13 6.57 -0.97
C ASP A 765 -10.65 8.02 -0.98
N ARG A 766 -11.18 8.85 -0.06
CA ARG A 766 -10.85 10.27 0.04
C ARG A 766 -9.64 10.55 0.93
N LEU A 767 -9.09 9.53 1.59
CA LEU A 767 -7.94 9.72 2.47
C LEU A 767 -6.63 9.39 1.74
N ALA A 768 -5.69 10.33 1.83
CA ALA A 768 -4.30 10.11 1.44
C ALA A 768 -3.61 9.14 2.41
N LEU A 769 -2.53 8.48 1.97
CA LEU A 769 -1.82 7.49 2.79
C LEU A 769 -1.34 8.05 4.13
N LEU A 770 -0.89 9.31 4.15
CA LEU A 770 -0.46 10.00 5.37
C LEU A 770 -1.59 10.16 6.40
N GLN A 771 -2.84 10.28 5.97
CA GLN A 771 -3.99 10.35 6.87
C GLN A 771 -4.31 8.99 7.48
N VAL A 772 -4.18 7.91 6.70
CA VAL A 772 -4.28 6.54 7.21
C VAL A 772 -3.21 6.30 8.29
N ARG A 773 -1.95 6.68 8.00
CA ARG A 773 -0.86 6.61 8.99
C ARG A 773 -1.20 7.40 10.26
N SER A 774 -1.72 8.61 10.11
CA SER A 774 -2.11 9.45 11.25
C SER A 774 -3.20 8.79 12.12
N ILE A 775 -4.16 8.09 11.52
CA ILE A 775 -5.19 7.36 12.27
C ILE A 775 -4.55 6.22 13.07
N LEU A 776 -3.66 5.44 12.46
CA LEU A 776 -2.95 4.35 13.13
C LEU A 776 -2.06 4.85 14.28
N GLN A 777 -1.38 5.98 14.08
CA GLN A 777 -0.59 6.63 15.13
C GLN A 777 -1.46 7.20 16.26
N GLN A 778 -2.64 7.74 15.97
CA GLN A 778 -3.61 8.16 16.99
C GLN A 778 -4.15 6.98 17.80
N LEU A 779 -4.27 5.81 17.18
CA LEU A 779 -4.55 4.56 17.88
C LEU A 779 -3.33 4.05 18.68
N GLY A 780 -2.18 4.71 18.65
CA GLY A 780 -0.99 4.30 19.39
C GLY A 780 -0.19 3.17 18.73
N LEU A 781 -0.32 3.02 17.41
CA LEU A 781 0.49 2.10 16.60
C LEU A 781 1.62 2.89 15.92
N ASP A 782 2.88 2.49 16.13
CA ASP A 782 4.05 3.07 15.44
C ASP A 782 4.08 2.59 13.99
N SER A 783 3.19 3.15 13.18
CA SER A 783 2.96 2.77 11.78
C SER A 783 3.80 3.61 10.84
N THR A 784 4.44 2.93 9.89
CA THR A 784 4.99 3.50 8.65
C THR A 784 3.92 3.63 7.56
N CYS A 785 4.26 4.21 6.42
CA CYS A 785 3.48 4.26 5.18
C CYS A 785 3.28 2.84 4.63
N ASP A 786 4.33 2.01 4.62
CA ASP A 786 4.23 0.61 4.19
C ASP A 786 3.32 -0.19 5.13
N ASP A 787 3.44 0.01 6.45
CA ASP A 787 2.51 -0.59 7.41
C ASP A 787 1.06 -0.14 7.13
N SER A 788 0.87 1.15 6.84
CA SER A 788 -0.46 1.72 6.56
C SER A 788 -1.09 1.13 5.30
N ILE A 789 -0.30 0.86 4.26
CA ILE A 789 -0.76 0.19 3.03
C ILE A 789 -1.25 -1.22 3.37
N ILE A 790 -0.45 -2.00 4.09
CA ILE A 790 -0.79 -3.38 4.46
C ILE A 790 -2.02 -3.41 5.38
N VAL A 791 -2.09 -2.52 6.39
CA VAL A 791 -3.25 -2.43 7.29
C VAL A 791 -4.53 -2.09 6.53
N LYS A 792 -4.47 -1.14 5.58
CA LYS A 792 -5.60 -0.80 4.71
C LYS A 792 -6.05 -1.99 3.87
N GLU A 793 -5.12 -2.76 3.31
CA GLU A 793 -5.40 -3.96 2.53
C GLU A 793 -6.04 -5.08 3.36
N VAL A 794 -5.56 -5.30 4.59
CA VAL A 794 -6.16 -6.23 5.56
C VAL A 794 -7.59 -5.82 5.88
N CYS A 795 -7.84 -4.55 6.19
CA CYS A 795 -9.20 -4.03 6.46
C CYS A 795 -10.12 -4.31 5.27
N GLY A 796 -9.70 -3.90 4.07
CA GLY A 796 -10.50 -4.08 2.85
C GLY A 796 -10.80 -5.53 2.51
N THR A 797 -9.86 -6.45 2.80
CA THR A 797 -10.08 -7.88 2.61
C THR A 797 -11.16 -8.41 3.55
N VAL A 798 -11.09 -8.04 4.84
CA VAL A 798 -12.05 -8.47 5.87
C VAL A 798 -13.43 -7.88 5.62
N SER A 799 -13.53 -6.57 5.34
CA SER A 799 -14.80 -5.88 5.12
C SER A 799 -15.49 -6.29 3.81
N ARG A 800 -14.73 -6.54 2.74
CA ARG A 800 -15.24 -7.12 1.49
C ARG A 800 -15.86 -8.49 1.74
N ARG A 801 -15.15 -9.39 2.42
CA ARG A 801 -15.67 -10.73 2.75
C ARG A 801 -16.96 -10.63 3.55
N ALA A 802 -17.01 -9.75 4.55
CA ALA A 802 -18.18 -9.51 5.38
C ALA A 802 -19.41 -9.06 4.55
N ALA A 803 -19.20 -8.12 3.62
CA ALA A 803 -20.25 -7.64 2.73
C ALA A 803 -20.76 -8.75 1.78
N GLN A 804 -19.85 -9.56 1.23
CA GLN A 804 -20.19 -10.67 0.36
C GLN A 804 -20.96 -11.78 1.09
N LEU A 805 -20.55 -12.12 2.32
CA LEU A 805 -21.27 -13.07 3.17
C LEU A 805 -22.69 -12.56 3.44
N CYS A 806 -22.85 -11.34 3.94
CA CYS A 806 -24.17 -10.71 4.11
C CYS A 806 -25.00 -10.74 2.82
N GLY A 807 -24.37 -10.49 1.67
CA GLY A 807 -25.03 -10.55 0.37
C GLY A 807 -25.50 -11.95 -0.02
N ALA A 808 -24.71 -12.99 0.25
CA ALA A 808 -25.10 -14.38 0.03
C ALA A 808 -26.28 -14.80 0.93
N GLY A 809 -26.26 -14.38 2.20
CA GLY A 809 -27.39 -14.58 3.11
C GLY A 809 -28.66 -13.89 2.62
N MET A 810 -28.55 -12.64 2.19
CA MET A 810 -29.68 -11.86 1.66
C MET A 810 -30.22 -12.44 0.34
N ALA A 811 -29.34 -12.90 -0.56
CA ALA A 811 -29.72 -13.56 -1.80
C ALA A 811 -30.59 -14.80 -1.53
N ALA A 812 -30.26 -15.59 -0.50
CA ALA A 812 -31.08 -16.75 -0.11
C ALA A 812 -32.49 -16.35 0.35
N VAL A 813 -32.61 -15.22 1.08
CA VAL A 813 -33.89 -14.70 1.57
C VAL A 813 -34.78 -14.24 0.42
N VAL A 814 -34.28 -13.36 -0.44
CA VAL A 814 -35.09 -12.81 -1.54
C VAL A 814 -35.48 -13.88 -2.55
N ASP A 815 -34.58 -14.83 -2.83
CA ASP A 815 -34.88 -15.93 -3.77
C ASP A 815 -35.89 -16.91 -3.16
N LYS A 816 -35.84 -17.17 -1.84
CA LYS A 816 -36.87 -17.93 -1.13
C LYS A 816 -38.25 -17.26 -1.25
N ILE A 817 -38.34 -15.94 -1.03
CA ILE A 817 -39.62 -15.21 -1.13
C ILE A 817 -40.17 -15.31 -2.56
N ARG A 818 -39.31 -15.15 -3.58
CA ARG A 818 -39.67 -15.33 -4.99
C ARG A 818 -40.24 -16.73 -5.25
N GLU A 819 -39.54 -17.77 -4.78
CA GLU A 819 -39.94 -19.18 -4.95
C GLU A 819 -41.23 -19.52 -4.22
N ASN A 820 -41.38 -19.07 -2.96
CA ASN A 820 -42.59 -19.25 -2.16
C ASN A 820 -43.84 -18.74 -2.89
N ARG A 821 -43.69 -17.67 -3.68
CA ARG A 821 -44.76 -17.03 -4.45
C ARG A 821 -44.89 -17.56 -5.88
N GLY A 822 -44.05 -18.51 -6.29
CA GLY A 822 -44.06 -19.08 -7.63
C GLY A 822 -43.71 -18.05 -8.72
N LEU A 823 -42.92 -17.03 -8.40
CA LEU A 823 -42.59 -15.94 -9.30
C LEU A 823 -41.33 -16.25 -10.13
N ASN A 824 -41.37 -15.88 -11.42
CA ASN A 824 -40.19 -15.96 -12.29
C ASN A 824 -39.20 -14.82 -12.05
N GLN A 825 -39.73 -13.62 -11.79
CA GLN A 825 -38.99 -12.42 -11.36
C GLN A 825 -39.74 -11.73 -10.23
N MET A 826 -39.01 -11.03 -9.35
CA MET A 826 -39.60 -10.31 -8.22
C MET A 826 -38.88 -8.99 -7.98
N ASP A 827 -39.64 -7.91 -7.86
CA ASP A 827 -39.18 -6.65 -7.29
C ASP A 827 -39.43 -6.67 -5.78
N ILE A 828 -38.43 -6.34 -4.99
CA ILE A 828 -38.54 -6.32 -3.52
C ILE A 828 -37.63 -5.24 -2.93
N THR A 829 -38.08 -4.61 -1.85
CA THR A 829 -37.26 -3.68 -1.08
C THR A 829 -36.82 -4.31 0.24
N VAL A 830 -35.58 -4.03 0.63
CA VAL A 830 -34.99 -4.35 1.92
C VAL A 830 -34.79 -3.06 2.70
N GLY A 831 -35.43 -2.94 3.85
CA GLY A 831 -35.16 -1.87 4.81
C GLY A 831 -33.89 -2.18 5.59
N VAL A 832 -32.90 -1.28 5.59
CA VAL A 832 -31.59 -1.51 6.21
C VAL A 832 -31.29 -0.47 7.30
N ASP A 833 -30.70 -0.92 8.40
CA ASP A 833 -30.06 -0.06 9.40
C ASP A 833 -28.74 -0.68 9.89
N GLY A 834 -27.94 0.11 10.61
CA GLY A 834 -26.70 -0.32 11.24
C GLY A 834 -25.51 0.56 10.88
N THR A 835 -24.64 0.78 11.86
CA THR A 835 -23.48 1.69 11.74
C THR A 835 -22.47 1.23 10.71
N LEU A 836 -22.21 -0.08 10.58
CA LEU A 836 -21.31 -0.62 9.56
C LEU A 836 -21.85 -0.35 8.16
N TYR A 837 -23.13 -0.62 7.92
CA TYR A 837 -23.76 -0.34 6.63
C TYR A 837 -23.76 1.16 6.26
N LYS A 838 -24.02 2.01 7.27
CA LYS A 838 -24.12 3.48 7.10
C LYS A 838 -22.77 4.15 6.86
N LEU A 839 -21.74 3.74 7.61
CA LEU A 839 -20.47 4.46 7.66
C LEU A 839 -19.40 3.87 6.74
N HIS A 840 -19.46 2.57 6.45
CA HIS A 840 -18.40 1.92 5.70
C HIS A 840 -18.47 2.28 4.21
N PRO A 841 -17.36 2.74 3.59
CA PRO A 841 -17.38 3.27 2.23
C PRO A 841 -17.80 2.23 1.18
N HIS A 842 -17.44 0.96 1.39
CA HIS A 842 -17.58 -0.09 0.37
C HIS A 842 -18.61 -1.17 0.71
N PHE A 843 -19.09 -1.26 1.95
CA PHE A 843 -19.82 -2.44 2.44
C PHE A 843 -21.16 -2.60 1.73
N SER A 844 -21.95 -1.54 1.67
CA SER A 844 -23.27 -1.53 1.02
C SER A 844 -23.16 -1.86 -0.47
N GLY A 845 -22.24 -1.20 -1.18
CA GLY A 845 -22.03 -1.41 -2.62
C GLY A 845 -21.63 -2.85 -2.97
N ILE A 846 -20.69 -3.44 -2.21
CA ILE A 846 -20.27 -4.84 -2.41
C ILE A 846 -21.41 -5.81 -2.08
N MET A 847 -22.16 -5.55 -1.00
CA MET A 847 -23.30 -6.39 -0.62
C MET A 847 -24.40 -6.37 -1.68
N HIS A 848 -24.77 -5.18 -2.20
CA HIS A 848 -25.75 -5.05 -3.29
C HIS A 848 -25.33 -5.81 -4.54
N GLN A 849 -24.07 -5.67 -4.93
CA GLN A 849 -23.53 -6.36 -6.11
C GLN A 849 -23.58 -7.88 -5.92
N THR A 850 -23.22 -8.38 -4.73
CA THR A 850 -23.26 -9.81 -4.41
C THR A 850 -24.69 -10.37 -4.47
N VAL A 851 -25.67 -9.63 -3.94
CA VAL A 851 -27.09 -10.02 -4.01
C VAL A 851 -27.56 -10.10 -5.46
N LYS A 852 -27.21 -9.11 -6.28
CA LYS A 852 -27.56 -9.07 -7.70
C LYS A 852 -26.98 -10.24 -8.49
N GLU A 853 -25.75 -10.64 -8.19
CA GLU A 853 -25.08 -11.77 -8.85
C GLU A 853 -25.68 -13.13 -8.42
N LEU A 854 -25.99 -13.29 -7.14
CA LEU A 854 -26.46 -14.56 -6.57
C LEU A 854 -27.98 -14.76 -6.66
N ALA A 855 -28.77 -13.69 -6.79
CA ALA A 855 -30.21 -13.75 -6.98
C ALA A 855 -30.63 -12.93 -8.21
N PRO A 856 -30.18 -13.28 -9.43
CA PRO A 856 -30.39 -12.47 -10.63
C PRO A 856 -31.85 -12.36 -11.08
N LYS A 857 -32.74 -13.18 -10.50
CA LYS A 857 -34.20 -13.14 -10.72
C LYS A 857 -34.92 -12.20 -9.75
N CYS A 858 -34.21 -11.61 -8.80
CA CYS A 858 -34.75 -10.69 -7.81
C CYS A 858 -34.14 -9.30 -8.05
N ASN A 859 -34.97 -8.32 -8.37
CA ASN A 859 -34.56 -6.93 -8.40
C ASN A 859 -34.73 -6.34 -7.00
N VAL A 860 -33.63 -6.25 -6.28
CA VAL A 860 -33.62 -5.88 -4.86
C VAL A 860 -33.21 -4.41 -4.70
N ASN A 861 -34.11 -3.61 -4.15
CA ASN A 861 -33.82 -2.25 -3.73
C ASN A 861 -33.45 -2.23 -2.23
N PHE A 862 -32.45 -1.45 -1.84
CA PHE A 862 -32.07 -1.30 -0.43
C PHE A 862 -32.35 0.12 0.04
N LEU A 863 -33.26 0.26 0.99
CA LEU A 863 -33.67 1.54 1.55
C LEU A 863 -33.09 1.71 2.95
N LEU A 864 -32.36 2.80 3.17
CA LEU A 864 -31.79 3.09 4.48
C LEU A 864 -32.86 3.67 5.42
N SER A 865 -32.98 3.11 6.62
CA SER A 865 -33.79 3.68 7.69
C SER A 865 -33.02 4.81 8.38
N GLU A 866 -33.41 6.06 8.12
CA GLU A 866 -32.82 7.25 8.78
C GLU A 866 -33.21 7.33 10.26
N ASP A 867 -34.47 6.99 10.56
CA ASP A 867 -35.10 7.12 11.87
C ASP A 867 -34.92 5.88 12.78
N GLY A 868 -34.37 4.79 12.23
CA GLY A 868 -34.14 3.51 12.89
C GLY A 868 -35.40 2.69 13.16
N SER A 869 -35.28 1.71 14.07
CA SER A 869 -36.33 0.74 14.44
C SER A 869 -37.53 1.36 15.18
N GLY A 870 -37.35 2.51 15.85
CA GLY A 870 -38.37 3.10 16.72
C GLY A 870 -39.66 3.54 16.01
N LYS A 871 -39.57 4.01 14.76
CA LYS A 871 -40.76 4.33 13.92
C LYS A 871 -41.57 3.06 13.64
N GLY A 872 -40.91 1.98 13.26
CA GLY A 872 -41.51 0.68 13.02
C GLY A 872 -42.11 0.04 14.27
N ALA A 873 -41.44 0.17 15.42
CA ALA A 873 -41.99 -0.27 16.70
C ALA A 873 -43.35 0.39 16.99
N ALA A 874 -43.43 1.72 16.82
CA ALA A 874 -44.68 2.45 16.98
C ALA A 874 -45.76 2.06 15.95
N LEU A 875 -45.38 1.77 14.71
CA LEU A 875 -46.31 1.28 13.69
C LEU A 875 -46.87 -0.10 14.06
N ILE A 876 -46.03 -1.01 14.56
CA ILE A 876 -46.45 -2.32 15.06
C ILE A 876 -47.38 -2.17 16.26
N THR A 877 -47.07 -1.27 17.20
CA THR A 877 -47.95 -0.93 18.33
C THR A 877 -49.31 -0.45 17.84
N ALA A 878 -49.35 0.42 16.82
CA ALA A 878 -50.60 0.91 16.23
C ALA A 878 -51.46 -0.23 15.67
N VAL A 879 -50.83 -1.16 14.95
CA VAL A 879 -51.48 -2.36 14.43
C VAL A 879 -51.98 -3.25 15.58
N GLY A 880 -51.16 -3.45 16.62
CA GLY A 880 -51.50 -4.24 17.80
C GLY A 880 -52.71 -3.71 18.57
N CYS A 881 -52.77 -2.40 18.81
CA CYS A 881 -53.94 -1.74 19.41
C CYS A 881 -55.22 -2.00 18.60
N ARG A 882 -55.15 -1.81 17.28
CA ARG A 882 -56.29 -2.02 16.37
C ARG A 882 -56.76 -3.49 16.36
N MET A 883 -55.83 -4.45 16.42
CA MET A 883 -56.18 -5.88 16.48
C MET A 883 -56.87 -6.24 17.79
N ARG A 884 -56.52 -5.59 18.92
CA ARG A 884 -57.24 -5.74 20.19
C ARG A 884 -58.67 -5.18 20.06
N GLU A 885 -58.84 -4.01 19.44
CA GLU A 885 -60.16 -3.39 19.20
C GLU A 885 -61.08 -4.21 18.28
N GLN A 886 -60.55 -4.93 17.28
CA GLN A 886 -61.35 -5.77 16.38
C GLN A 886 -61.79 -7.10 16.99
N LYS A 887 -61.15 -7.53 18.09
CA LYS A 887 -61.49 -8.75 18.85
C LYS A 887 -62.39 -8.46 20.06
N SER A 888 -62.51 -7.20 20.44
CA SER A 888 -63.37 -6.69 21.53
C SER A 888 -64.74 -6.32 20.97
#